data_AF-A0A2T2RXF4-F1
#
_entry.id   AF-A0A2T2RXF4-F1
#
_cell.length_a   1.000
_cell.length_b   1.000
_cell.length_c   1.000
_cell.angle_alpha   90.00
_cell.angle_beta   90.00
_cell.angle_gamma   90.00
#
_symmetry.space_group_name_H-M   'P 1'
#
loop_
_entity.id
_entity.type
_entity.pdbx_description
1 polymer ?
#
loop_
_entity_poly.entity_id
_entity_poly.type
_entity_poly.pdbx_seq_one_letter_code
_entity_poly.pdbx_strand_id
1 'polypeptide(L)'
;MKRTLPAVALLAGLGCHTAALAASPAPEPDKTVTCDVLAVGGGLAGVATAYEALRAGKTVCLTEMTDWLGGQISAQGTSALDERTTQRQRRVYPRGYLALRERIRDEYGELNPGECWVSKSCFLPRDGHQILRSQLRQAAQAGGGELKWFPSTVPKAVDRNDSGNLIQSLTAIRHQPAQGAPPLNSRPLSQNWRDWYRYQDSERFDKTVVRFVPPQPNRNWYVVDATATGQLVGLTDVPYRLGIDPRSYREPSSSSTSGDPYCTQGFTYTFAMQATAKPQSHDEPPFYPQHAPYYSYELERLADFDLVFTYRRLQSPKSGPETSFGGISFTEPTPGDISMQNWTWGNDYRPGTAQDNLIYTREQLQARGQLASDGWMGGLRVETLRKAEQHALGFFYWLVRGTTDSQLGEGVKQPHPNNRLLRGLDSPMGTQHGLSKFPYIREGRRIIGRPSLGHPNGFTIWETDISRQDYRSAYYREAISDATYRQLWTELAGRDAIAVIRGKRSIEAVERRDRARIYPDSVGIGHYAIDFHPCMASSPPEQAQKEREGTRQGSGQAYPFQIPLRATIPQELDNLLVAGKSIATSHRAAAAYRVHSIEWSVGAAVGTAAAFALENGVRPYQLVDDLPQPEPQLQALRRRLEANRNPVFFPGTSIFNQDWSKWR
;
A
#
# COMPACT_ATOMS: atom_id res chain seq x y z
N MET A 1 29.96 -69.78 -35.06
CA MET A 1 28.69 -69.15 -35.51
C MET A 1 28.60 -67.75 -34.94
N LYS A 2 28.36 -66.78 -35.82
CA LYS A 2 28.32 -65.33 -35.58
C LYS A 2 27.27 -64.96 -34.52
N ARG A 3 27.62 -64.11 -33.55
CA ARG A 3 26.67 -63.28 -32.81
C ARG A 3 27.18 -61.84 -32.79
N THR A 4 26.42 -61.00 -33.47
CA THR A 4 26.58 -59.57 -33.68
C THR A 4 26.23 -58.78 -32.41
N LEU A 5 27.07 -57.82 -32.03
CA LEU A 5 26.78 -56.77 -31.05
C LEU A 5 25.89 -55.69 -31.68
N PRO A 6 24.94 -55.08 -30.95
CA PRO A 6 24.21 -53.92 -31.45
C PRO A 6 25.00 -52.63 -31.20
N ALA A 7 24.97 -51.74 -32.18
CA ALA A 7 25.55 -50.41 -32.13
C ALA A 7 24.73 -49.48 -31.21
N VAL A 8 25.41 -48.79 -30.30
CA VAL A 8 24.86 -47.69 -29.51
C VAL A 8 24.96 -46.42 -30.36
N ALA A 9 23.82 -45.84 -30.73
CA ALA A 9 23.75 -44.55 -31.40
C ALA A 9 23.94 -43.42 -30.36
N LEU A 10 25.02 -42.64 -30.50
CA LEU A 10 25.19 -41.38 -29.79
C LEU A 10 24.26 -40.32 -30.40
N LEU A 11 23.24 -39.91 -29.66
CA LEU A 11 22.47 -38.70 -29.92
C LEU A 11 23.28 -37.49 -29.45
N ALA A 12 23.85 -36.74 -30.39
CA ALA A 12 24.45 -35.44 -30.13
C ALA A 12 23.36 -34.44 -29.76
N GLY A 13 23.29 -34.06 -28.48
CA GLY A 13 22.44 -32.97 -28.02
C GLY A 13 22.99 -31.63 -28.53
N LEU A 14 22.26 -30.99 -29.44
CA LEU A 14 22.46 -29.58 -29.79
C LEU A 14 22.09 -28.74 -28.57
N GLY A 15 23.10 -28.39 -27.77
CA GLY A 15 22.99 -27.39 -26.71
C GLY A 15 22.65 -26.03 -27.32
N CYS A 16 21.41 -25.60 -27.14
CA CYS A 16 21.00 -24.24 -27.46
C CYS A 16 21.62 -23.31 -26.40
N HIS A 17 22.83 -22.82 -26.66
CA HIS A 17 23.43 -21.75 -25.88
C HIS A 17 22.62 -20.48 -26.12
N THR A 18 21.75 -20.16 -25.17
CA THR A 18 21.18 -18.81 -25.05
C THR A 18 22.33 -17.88 -24.72
N ALA A 19 22.85 -17.17 -25.72
CA ALA A 19 23.78 -16.08 -25.49
C ALA A 19 23.08 -15.04 -24.61
N ALA A 20 23.51 -14.92 -23.36
CA ALA A 20 23.11 -13.83 -22.50
C ALA A 20 23.60 -12.54 -23.17
N LEU A 21 22.68 -11.76 -23.71
CA LEU A 21 22.95 -10.39 -24.15
C LEU A 21 23.52 -9.63 -22.93
N ALA A 22 24.80 -9.31 -22.97
CA ALA A 22 25.43 -8.45 -21.97
C ALA A 22 24.66 -7.12 -21.95
N ALA A 23 24.12 -6.77 -20.79
CA ALA A 23 23.47 -5.49 -20.60
C ALA A 23 24.46 -4.37 -20.94
N SER A 24 24.02 -3.37 -21.71
CA SER A 24 24.81 -2.15 -21.88
C SER A 24 25.07 -1.53 -20.50
N PRO A 25 26.30 -1.08 -20.21
CA PRO A 25 26.61 -0.47 -18.92
C PRO A 25 25.68 0.71 -18.65
N ALA A 26 25.30 0.90 -17.39
CA ALA A 26 24.53 2.08 -16.98
C ALA A 26 25.22 3.36 -17.47
N PRO A 27 24.48 4.35 -18.00
CA PRO A 27 25.07 5.62 -18.37
C PRO A 27 25.59 6.36 -17.13
N GLU A 28 26.56 7.25 -17.35
CA GLU A 28 26.93 8.23 -16.32
C GLU A 28 25.73 9.12 -15.98
N PRO A 29 25.57 9.54 -14.71
CA PRO A 29 24.42 10.33 -14.30
C PRO A 29 24.54 11.75 -14.84
N ASP A 30 23.45 12.28 -15.39
CA ASP A 30 23.33 13.70 -15.77
C ASP A 30 23.43 14.61 -14.54
N LYS A 31 23.02 14.09 -13.36
CA LYS A 31 23.07 14.82 -12.10
C LYS A 31 23.38 13.92 -10.92
N THR A 32 24.32 14.35 -10.09
CA THR A 32 24.54 13.77 -8.75
C THR A 32 23.94 14.67 -7.68
N VAL A 33 23.17 14.10 -6.74
CA VAL A 33 22.46 14.82 -5.69
C VAL A 33 22.75 14.24 -4.32
N THR A 34 23.15 15.10 -3.39
CA THR A 34 23.39 14.72 -1.99
C THR A 34 22.14 14.96 -1.11
N CYS A 35 21.91 14.06 -0.16
CA CYS A 35 20.92 14.20 0.90
C CYS A 35 21.25 13.34 2.11
N ASP A 36 20.75 13.74 3.28
CA ASP A 36 20.84 12.95 4.51
C ASP A 36 19.85 11.77 4.49
N VAL A 37 18.65 12.02 3.94
CA VAL A 37 17.57 11.04 3.81
C VAL A 37 17.02 11.07 2.38
N LEU A 38 17.00 9.92 1.73
CA LEU A 38 16.33 9.71 0.44
C LEU A 38 15.04 8.93 0.68
N ALA A 39 13.88 9.59 0.54
CA ALA A 39 12.59 8.94 0.54
C ALA A 39 12.12 8.66 -0.89
N VAL A 40 11.95 7.39 -1.23
CA VAL A 40 11.46 6.94 -2.54
C VAL A 40 9.98 6.59 -2.43
N GLY A 41 9.13 7.40 -3.05
CA GLY A 41 7.67 7.34 -2.95
C GLY A 41 7.10 8.53 -2.17
N GLY A 42 6.28 9.34 -2.83
CA GLY A 42 5.62 10.53 -2.31
C GLY A 42 4.22 10.28 -1.74
N GLY A 43 3.91 9.03 -1.35
CA GLY A 43 2.67 8.68 -0.63
C GLY A 43 2.61 9.27 0.79
N LEU A 44 1.55 8.96 1.55
CA LEU A 44 1.41 9.47 2.93
C LEU A 44 2.60 9.08 3.82
N ALA A 45 3.10 7.85 3.71
CA ALA A 45 4.28 7.40 4.44
C ALA A 45 5.53 8.20 4.06
N GLY A 46 5.80 8.41 2.77
CA GLY A 46 6.97 9.17 2.33
C GLY A 46 6.91 10.65 2.68
N VAL A 47 5.71 11.24 2.58
CA VAL A 47 5.45 12.61 3.04
C VAL A 47 5.64 12.74 4.55
N ALA A 48 5.16 11.79 5.35
CA ALA A 48 5.37 11.79 6.79
C ALA A 48 6.86 11.62 7.17
N THR A 49 7.58 10.75 6.46
CA THR A 49 9.04 10.59 6.59
C THR A 49 9.76 11.91 6.32
N ALA A 50 9.45 12.55 5.19
CA ALA A 50 10.03 13.84 4.82
C ALA A 50 9.66 14.93 5.85
N TYR A 51 8.40 14.98 6.28
CA TYR A 51 7.92 15.94 7.27
C TYR A 51 8.72 15.88 8.57
N GLU A 52 8.93 14.69 9.13
CA GLU A 52 9.68 14.55 10.39
C GLU A 52 11.19 14.79 10.21
N ALA A 53 11.78 14.33 9.11
CA ALA A 53 13.20 14.56 8.83
C ALA A 53 13.51 16.05 8.56
N LEU A 54 12.66 16.76 7.81
CA LEU A 54 12.80 18.20 7.57
C LEU A 54 12.68 19.01 8.88
N ARG A 55 11.74 18.63 9.74
CA ARG A 55 11.60 19.25 11.07
C ARG A 55 12.80 18.99 12.00
N ALA A 56 13.59 17.96 11.71
CA ALA A 56 14.84 17.65 12.38
C ALA A 56 16.08 18.27 11.69
N GLY A 57 15.87 19.21 10.76
CA GLY A 57 16.94 19.96 10.10
C GLY A 57 17.73 19.15 9.06
N LYS A 58 17.15 18.05 8.53
CA LYS A 58 17.83 17.21 7.54
C LYS A 58 17.58 17.70 6.11
N THR A 59 18.54 17.47 5.21
CA THR A 59 18.32 17.57 3.77
C THR A 59 17.66 16.29 3.27
N VAL A 60 16.44 16.42 2.75
CA VAL A 60 15.62 15.30 2.28
C VAL A 60 15.48 15.35 0.76
N CYS A 61 15.93 14.29 0.07
CA CYS A 61 15.50 14.02 -1.30
C CYS A 61 14.22 13.20 -1.25
N LEU A 62 13.16 13.68 -1.87
CA LEU A 62 11.89 12.98 -1.97
C LEU A 62 11.56 12.74 -3.45
N THR A 63 11.47 11.48 -3.85
CA THR A 63 11.10 11.10 -5.23
C THR A 63 9.68 10.55 -5.27
N GLU A 64 8.99 10.78 -6.38
CA GLU A 64 7.65 10.26 -6.65
C GLU A 64 7.51 9.98 -8.14
N MET A 65 6.88 8.86 -8.48
CA MET A 65 6.72 8.49 -9.90
C MET A 65 5.69 9.36 -10.61
N THR A 66 4.74 9.92 -9.88
CA THR A 66 3.76 10.87 -10.41
C THR A 66 4.21 12.32 -10.17
N ASP A 67 3.43 13.28 -10.65
CA ASP A 67 3.61 14.70 -10.35
C ASP A 67 2.99 15.12 -9.00
N TRP A 68 2.29 14.22 -8.29
CA TRP A 68 1.52 14.54 -7.09
C TRP A 68 1.97 13.78 -5.83
N LEU A 69 2.21 14.53 -4.77
CA LEU A 69 2.34 14.05 -3.38
C LEU A 69 0.99 13.61 -2.80
N GLY A 70 1.00 12.59 -1.94
CA GLY A 70 -0.12 12.15 -1.10
C GLY A 70 -0.62 10.74 -1.39
N GLY A 71 -0.18 10.12 -2.49
CA GLY A 71 -0.51 8.73 -2.82
C GLY A 71 -2.02 8.49 -2.78
N GLN A 72 -2.48 7.71 -1.80
CA GLN A 72 -3.89 7.36 -1.59
C GLN A 72 -4.84 8.56 -1.72
N ILE A 73 -4.53 9.68 -1.08
CA ILE A 73 -5.46 10.83 -1.02
C ILE A 73 -5.38 11.77 -2.22
N SER A 74 -4.48 11.52 -3.17
CA SER A 74 -4.22 12.43 -4.30
C SER A 74 -3.97 11.67 -5.60
N ALA A 75 -2.74 11.24 -5.88
CA ALA A 75 -2.36 10.56 -7.12
C ALA A 75 -3.14 9.26 -7.37
N GLN A 76 -3.63 8.61 -6.31
CA GLN A 76 -4.46 7.40 -6.35
C GLN A 76 -5.97 7.70 -6.19
N GLY A 77 -6.33 8.95 -5.93
CA GLY A 77 -7.69 9.49 -5.96
C GLY A 77 -8.63 9.06 -4.83
N THR A 78 -8.17 8.28 -3.85
CA THR A 78 -8.95 7.88 -2.66
C THR A 78 -8.88 8.98 -1.57
N SER A 79 -9.37 10.17 -1.91
CA SER A 79 -9.36 11.39 -1.08
C SER A 79 -10.53 11.44 -0.07
N ALA A 80 -10.84 10.30 0.55
CA ALA A 80 -11.64 10.23 1.75
C ALA A 80 -10.87 9.50 2.84
N LEU A 81 -10.64 10.14 3.98
CA LEU A 81 -9.78 9.60 5.03
C LEU A 81 -10.50 8.46 5.76
N ASP A 82 -9.96 7.25 5.66
CA ASP A 82 -10.48 6.10 6.39
C ASP A 82 -9.92 6.12 7.82
N GLU A 83 -10.81 6.37 8.78
CA GLU A 83 -10.44 6.64 10.17
C GLU A 83 -11.38 5.97 11.15
N ARG A 84 -10.80 5.30 12.14
CA ARG A 84 -11.60 4.77 13.24
C ARG A 84 -12.19 5.88 14.11
N THR A 85 -13.47 5.74 14.43
CA THR A 85 -14.24 6.72 15.21
C THR A 85 -13.57 7.11 16.52
N THR A 86 -13.11 6.16 17.32
CA THR A 86 -12.46 6.44 18.61
C THR A 86 -11.12 7.18 18.46
N GLN A 87 -10.31 6.82 17.47
CA GLN A 87 -9.04 7.52 17.20
C GLN A 87 -9.29 8.96 16.74
N ARG A 88 -10.31 9.15 15.88
CA ARG A 88 -10.76 10.46 15.39
C ARG A 88 -11.27 11.36 16.50
N GLN A 89 -12.20 10.87 17.32
CA GLN A 89 -12.79 11.65 18.42
C GLN A 89 -11.75 12.09 19.45
N ARG A 90 -10.79 11.21 19.76
CA ARG A 90 -9.72 11.49 20.73
C ARG A 90 -8.49 12.18 20.10
N ARG A 91 -8.50 12.40 18.79
CA ARG A 91 -7.39 13.00 18.01
C ARG A 91 -6.04 12.29 18.24
N VAL A 92 -6.05 10.97 18.38
CA VAL A 92 -4.82 10.18 18.65
C VAL A 92 -4.13 9.82 17.34
N TYR A 93 -3.47 10.81 16.74
CA TYR A 93 -2.72 10.68 15.49
C TYR A 93 -1.36 11.39 15.59
N PRO A 94 -0.39 11.05 14.72
CA PRO A 94 0.84 11.82 14.58
C PRO A 94 0.59 13.30 14.30
N ARG A 95 1.47 14.19 14.80
CA ARG A 95 1.32 15.65 14.63
C ARG A 95 1.11 16.10 13.19
N GLY A 96 1.82 15.47 12.26
CA GLY A 96 1.76 15.82 10.84
C GLY A 96 0.41 15.45 10.21
N TYR A 97 -0.20 14.35 10.65
CA TYR A 97 -1.51 13.93 10.17
C TYR A 97 -2.61 14.85 10.72
N LEU A 98 -2.50 15.27 11.98
CA LEU A 98 -3.39 16.29 12.54
C LEU A 98 -3.26 17.62 11.79
N ALA A 99 -2.04 18.04 11.44
CA ALA A 99 -1.81 19.24 10.65
C ALA A 99 -2.42 19.13 9.23
N LEU A 100 -2.35 17.95 8.59
CA LEU A 100 -3.03 17.70 7.33
C LEU A 100 -4.55 17.90 7.46
N ARG A 101 -5.17 17.31 8.50
CA ARG A 101 -6.61 17.45 8.76
C ARG A 101 -7.03 18.89 8.96
N GLU A 102 -6.28 19.66 9.75
CA GLU A 102 -6.59 21.08 9.96
C GLU A 102 -6.48 21.87 8.64
N ARG A 103 -5.45 21.62 7.82
CA ARG A 103 -5.32 22.29 6.52
C ARG A 103 -6.43 21.95 5.53
N ILE A 104 -6.93 20.72 5.55
CA ILE A 104 -8.12 20.36 4.76
C ILE A 104 -9.31 21.18 5.23
N ARG A 105 -9.53 21.27 6.55
CA ARG A 105 -10.60 22.11 7.11
C ARG A 105 -10.41 23.58 6.73
N ASP A 106 -9.20 24.12 6.78
CA ASP A 106 -8.91 25.51 6.43
C ASP A 106 -9.20 25.79 4.95
N GLU A 107 -8.93 24.84 4.06
CA GLU A 107 -9.18 24.96 2.61
C GLU A 107 -10.68 25.03 2.28
N TYR A 108 -11.50 24.19 2.92
CA TYR A 108 -12.94 24.07 2.59
C TYR A 108 -13.88 24.72 3.62
N GLY A 109 -13.37 25.22 4.74
CA GLY A 109 -14.17 25.62 5.91
C GLY A 109 -14.69 24.44 6.76
N GLU A 110 -14.65 23.23 6.22
CA GLU A 110 -15.08 21.99 6.86
C GLU A 110 -14.26 20.80 6.36
N LEU A 111 -14.45 19.62 6.96
CA LEU A 111 -13.73 18.41 6.51
C LEU A 111 -14.44 17.65 5.39
N ASN A 112 -15.76 17.83 5.23
CA ASN A 112 -16.60 17.02 4.34
C ASN A 112 -17.55 17.89 3.48
N PRO A 113 -17.01 18.78 2.61
CA PRO A 113 -17.79 19.67 1.74
C PRO A 113 -18.69 18.95 0.72
N GLY A 114 -18.54 17.63 0.56
CA GLY A 114 -19.41 16.81 -0.29
C GLY A 114 -20.38 15.95 0.50
N GLU A 115 -20.42 16.04 1.83
CA GLU A 115 -21.27 15.22 2.69
C GLU A 115 -21.19 13.71 2.35
N CYS A 116 -20.01 13.21 2.00
CA CYS A 116 -19.82 11.78 1.74
C CYS A 116 -20.18 10.96 2.99
N TRP A 117 -20.78 9.79 2.82
CA TRP A 117 -21.23 9.01 3.98
C TRP A 117 -20.16 8.07 4.55
N VAL A 118 -19.12 7.70 3.76
CA VAL A 118 -18.07 6.77 4.25
C VAL A 118 -17.10 7.40 5.23
N SER A 119 -16.86 8.71 5.13
CA SER A 119 -15.82 9.39 5.88
C SER A 119 -16.33 10.69 6.50
N LYS A 120 -15.62 11.14 7.53
CA LYS A 120 -15.79 12.49 8.08
C LYS A 120 -14.80 13.49 7.47
N SER A 121 -14.00 13.06 6.49
CA SER A 121 -13.17 13.94 5.69
C SER A 121 -13.09 13.47 4.25
N CYS A 122 -13.65 14.25 3.33
CA CYS A 122 -13.66 14.02 1.88
C CYS A 122 -13.29 15.32 1.17
N PHE A 123 -12.44 15.27 0.15
CA PHE A 123 -11.94 16.48 -0.53
C PHE A 123 -11.46 16.13 -1.93
N LEU A 124 -11.13 17.13 -2.75
CA LEU A 124 -10.60 16.89 -4.10
C LEU A 124 -9.14 16.38 -4.02
N PRO A 125 -8.78 15.34 -4.80
CA PRO A 125 -7.42 14.77 -4.79
C PRO A 125 -6.31 15.78 -5.10
N ARG A 126 -6.57 16.72 -6.02
CA ARG A 126 -5.65 17.82 -6.39
C ARG A 126 -5.29 18.70 -5.19
N ASP A 127 -6.25 18.98 -4.33
CA ASP A 127 -6.07 19.88 -3.19
C ASP A 127 -5.28 19.16 -2.09
N GLY A 128 -5.50 17.86 -1.92
CA GLY A 128 -4.65 17.00 -1.09
C GLY A 128 -3.17 17.08 -1.45
N HIS A 129 -2.84 17.10 -2.75
CA HIS A 129 -1.46 17.31 -3.22
C HIS A 129 -0.91 18.69 -2.82
N GLN A 130 -1.67 19.76 -3.06
CA GLN A 130 -1.26 21.14 -2.79
C GLN A 130 -1.05 21.39 -1.30
N ILE A 131 -1.97 20.89 -0.46
CA ILE A 131 -1.89 20.95 1.00
C ILE A 131 -0.61 20.30 1.50
N LEU A 132 -0.31 19.07 1.05
CA LEU A 132 0.90 18.36 1.48
C LEU A 132 2.18 19.04 1.01
N ARG A 133 2.21 19.58 -0.22
CA ARG A 133 3.36 20.34 -0.72
C ARG A 133 3.60 21.59 0.13
N SER A 134 2.54 22.32 0.49
CA SER A 134 2.61 23.48 1.39
C SER A 134 3.09 23.07 2.79
N GLN A 135 2.57 21.96 3.32
CA GLN A 135 2.95 21.42 4.62
C GLN A 135 4.43 21.04 4.70
N LEU A 136 4.98 20.39 3.67
CA LEU A 136 6.41 20.05 3.63
C LEU A 136 7.30 21.30 3.52
N ARG A 137 6.92 22.30 2.72
CA ARG A 137 7.64 23.58 2.65
C ARG A 137 7.70 24.25 4.03
N GLN A 138 6.59 24.30 4.75
CA GLN A 138 6.54 24.88 6.09
C GLN A 138 7.33 24.04 7.10
N ALA A 139 7.35 22.71 6.97
CA ALA A 139 8.17 21.83 7.79
C ALA A 139 9.67 22.07 7.59
N ALA A 140 10.11 22.23 6.34
CA ALA A 140 11.50 22.59 6.00
C ALA A 140 11.91 23.92 6.66
N GLN A 141 11.08 24.96 6.50
CA GLN A 141 11.31 26.26 7.11
C GLN A 141 11.37 26.20 8.65
N ALA A 142 10.41 25.50 9.27
CA ALA A 142 10.32 25.43 10.73
C ALA A 142 11.46 24.60 11.37
N GLY A 143 12.00 23.60 10.65
CA GLY A 143 13.09 22.76 11.14
C GLY A 143 14.49 23.19 10.71
N GLY A 144 14.61 24.15 9.79
CA GLY A 144 15.87 24.46 9.13
C GLY A 144 16.37 23.34 8.20
N GLY A 145 15.46 22.45 7.74
CA GLY A 145 15.77 21.39 6.79
C GLY A 145 15.62 21.84 5.34
N GLU A 146 16.14 21.05 4.41
CA GLU A 146 16.07 21.33 2.97
C GLU A 146 15.28 20.23 2.26
N LEU A 147 14.23 20.60 1.51
CA LEU A 147 13.49 19.66 0.68
C LEU A 147 13.97 19.74 -0.78
N LYS A 148 14.48 18.63 -1.31
CA LYS A 148 14.77 18.43 -2.73
C LYS A 148 13.73 17.48 -3.31
N TRP A 149 12.74 18.04 -4.00
CA TRP A 149 11.59 17.29 -4.54
C TRP A 149 11.81 16.88 -6.01
N PHE A 150 11.61 15.60 -6.31
CA PHE A 150 11.81 14.99 -7.62
C PHE A 150 10.51 14.29 -8.08
N PRO A 151 9.55 15.02 -8.66
CA PRO A 151 8.36 14.42 -9.26
C PRO A 151 8.73 13.67 -10.54
N SER A 152 7.85 12.78 -11.00
CA SER A 152 8.02 12.02 -12.24
C SER A 152 9.38 11.30 -12.30
N THR A 153 9.75 10.67 -11.19
CA THR A 153 11.06 10.04 -10.99
C THR A 153 10.90 8.60 -10.50
N VAL A 154 11.46 7.64 -11.24
CA VAL A 154 11.39 6.21 -10.91
C VAL A 154 12.76 5.68 -10.47
N PRO A 155 12.86 4.81 -9.44
CA PRO A 155 14.12 4.19 -9.07
C PRO A 155 14.56 3.18 -10.15
N LYS A 156 15.86 3.09 -10.41
CA LYS A 156 16.39 2.26 -11.50
C LYS A 156 17.47 1.27 -11.05
N ALA A 157 18.44 1.73 -10.26
CA ALA A 157 19.54 0.88 -9.81
C ALA A 157 20.03 1.31 -8.42
N VAL A 158 20.68 0.38 -7.72
CA VAL A 158 21.28 0.59 -6.40
C VAL A 158 22.70 0.06 -6.41
N ASP A 159 23.64 0.89 -5.97
CA ASP A 159 25.03 0.48 -5.76
C ASP A 159 25.23 0.18 -4.29
N ARG A 160 25.85 -0.97 -3.99
CA ARG A 160 26.16 -1.38 -2.62
C ARG A 160 27.66 -1.39 -2.38
N ASN A 161 28.04 -1.27 -1.13
CA ASN A 161 29.43 -1.52 -0.71
C ASN A 161 29.84 -2.98 -0.94
N ASP A 162 31.13 -3.26 -0.82
CA ASP A 162 31.71 -4.61 -1.03
C ASP A 162 31.08 -5.69 -0.14
N SER A 163 30.66 -5.34 1.07
CA SER A 163 29.96 -6.26 1.98
C SER A 163 28.48 -6.46 1.63
N GLY A 164 27.93 -5.70 0.68
CA GLY A 164 26.56 -5.80 0.21
C GLY A 164 25.49 -5.28 1.18
N ASN A 165 25.87 -4.74 2.34
CA ASN A 165 24.96 -4.37 3.41
C ASN A 165 24.62 -2.88 3.51
N LEU A 166 25.27 -2.04 2.69
CA LEU A 166 25.02 -0.60 2.65
C LEU A 166 24.77 -0.14 1.22
N ILE A 167 23.69 0.63 1.03
CA ILE A 167 23.45 1.36 -0.21
C ILE A 167 24.38 2.57 -0.23
N GLN A 168 25.30 2.61 -1.21
CA GLN A 168 26.23 3.72 -1.44
C GLN A 168 25.64 4.78 -2.38
N SER A 169 24.82 4.33 -3.34
CA SER A 169 24.21 5.19 -4.34
C SER A 169 22.86 4.61 -4.78
N LEU A 170 21.94 5.47 -5.17
CA LEU A 170 20.70 5.09 -5.85
C LEU A 170 20.58 5.88 -7.15
N THR A 171 20.48 5.18 -8.26
CA THR A 171 20.21 5.77 -9.57
C THR A 171 18.72 5.76 -9.85
N ALA A 172 18.19 6.88 -10.31
CA ALA A 172 16.79 7.07 -10.68
C ALA A 172 16.68 7.76 -12.05
N ILE A 173 15.55 7.59 -12.71
CA ILE A 173 15.25 8.23 -13.99
C ILE A 173 14.10 9.21 -13.77
N ARG A 174 14.41 10.49 -13.89
CA ARG A 174 13.39 11.53 -14.00
C ARG A 174 12.97 11.64 -15.46
N HIS A 175 11.68 11.85 -15.69
CA HIS A 175 11.13 12.03 -17.02
C HIS A 175 10.22 13.25 -17.09
N GLN A 176 10.27 13.95 -18.22
CA GLN A 176 9.40 15.09 -18.54
C GLN A 176 8.93 14.96 -19.99
N PRO A 177 7.84 15.62 -20.41
CA PRO A 177 7.39 15.59 -21.80
C PRO A 177 8.51 16.05 -22.73
N ALA A 178 8.79 15.28 -23.78
CA ALA A 178 9.71 15.69 -24.83
C ALA A 178 9.18 16.93 -25.57
N GLN A 179 10.06 17.64 -26.28
CA GLN A 179 9.65 18.80 -27.08
C GLN A 179 8.55 18.43 -28.09
N GLY A 180 7.41 19.11 -28.01
CA GLY A 180 6.24 18.84 -28.88
C GLY A 180 5.38 17.64 -28.46
N ALA A 181 5.78 16.88 -27.44
CA ALA A 181 4.97 15.79 -26.90
C ALA A 181 3.81 16.34 -26.02
N PRO A 182 2.69 15.60 -25.91
CA PRO A 182 1.63 15.94 -24.97
C PRO A 182 2.15 16.00 -23.51
N PRO A 183 1.54 16.82 -22.64
CA PRO A 183 1.94 16.93 -21.25
C PRO A 183 1.84 15.59 -20.50
N LEU A 184 2.49 15.49 -19.34
CA LEU A 184 2.33 14.36 -18.44
C LEU A 184 0.84 14.14 -18.13
N ASN A 185 0.46 12.88 -17.88
CA ASN A 185 -0.91 12.48 -17.59
C ASN A 185 -1.90 12.62 -18.78
N SER A 186 -1.38 12.76 -20.00
CA SER A 186 -2.20 12.67 -21.22
C SER A 186 -2.60 11.24 -21.57
N ARG A 187 -1.77 10.26 -21.16
CA ARG A 187 -1.97 8.82 -21.43
C ARG A 187 -2.04 8.03 -20.12
N PRO A 188 -2.83 6.94 -20.08
CA PRO A 188 -2.86 6.04 -18.94
C PRO A 188 -1.48 5.47 -18.61
N LEU A 189 -1.28 5.08 -17.35
CA LEU A 189 -0.01 4.61 -16.80
C LEU A 189 0.56 3.42 -17.57
N SER A 190 -0.29 2.47 -17.97
CA SER A 190 0.12 1.26 -18.70
C SER A 190 0.86 1.57 -20.01
N GLN A 191 0.55 2.71 -20.65
CA GLN A 191 1.18 3.12 -21.90
C GLN A 191 2.56 3.74 -21.71
N ASN A 192 2.86 4.23 -20.50
CA ASN A 192 4.10 4.94 -20.20
C ASN A 192 5.08 4.09 -19.37
N TRP A 193 4.58 3.09 -18.62
CA TRP A 193 5.34 2.34 -17.63
C TRP A 193 6.70 1.87 -18.13
N ARG A 194 6.76 1.13 -19.25
CA ARG A 194 8.02 0.60 -19.79
C ARG A 194 9.00 1.72 -20.17
N ASP A 195 8.47 2.83 -20.66
CA ASP A 195 9.27 3.96 -21.13
C ASP A 195 9.87 4.77 -19.98
N TRP A 196 9.23 4.77 -18.80
CA TRP A 196 9.76 5.45 -17.62
C TRP A 196 11.05 4.84 -17.08
N TYR A 197 11.27 3.52 -17.26
CA TYR A 197 12.44 2.80 -16.75
C TYR A 197 13.56 2.61 -17.79
N ARG A 198 13.44 3.25 -18.96
CA ARG A 198 14.51 3.30 -19.97
C ARG A 198 15.37 4.55 -19.77
N TYR A 199 16.67 4.37 -19.93
CA TYR A 199 17.64 5.46 -19.82
C TYR A 199 17.54 6.44 -20.99
N GLN A 200 17.22 5.94 -22.19
CA GLN A 200 17.18 6.75 -23.40
C GLN A 200 15.94 7.62 -23.46
N ASP A 201 16.11 8.81 -24.04
CA ASP A 201 15.02 9.65 -24.50
C ASP A 201 14.09 8.89 -25.46
N SER A 202 12.84 9.31 -25.51
CA SER A 202 11.84 8.80 -26.44
C SER A 202 11.07 9.95 -27.06
N GLU A 203 10.29 9.66 -28.10
CA GLU A 203 9.34 10.63 -28.69
C GLU A 203 8.35 11.22 -27.67
N ARG A 204 8.21 10.59 -26.50
CA ARG A 204 7.28 11.01 -25.45
C ARG A 204 7.98 11.74 -24.31
N PHE A 205 9.21 11.37 -23.99
CA PHE A 205 9.86 11.84 -22.78
C PHE A 205 11.35 12.11 -22.97
N ASP A 206 11.76 13.29 -22.52
CA ASP A 206 13.17 13.56 -22.20
C ASP A 206 13.47 12.95 -20.83
N LYS A 207 14.66 12.34 -20.70
CA LYS A 207 15.12 11.65 -19.50
C LYS A 207 16.26 12.42 -18.84
N THR A 208 16.32 12.28 -17.52
CA THR A 208 17.46 12.74 -16.73
C THR A 208 17.80 11.65 -15.73
N VAL A 209 19.01 11.09 -15.85
CA VAL A 209 19.57 10.12 -14.93
C VAL A 209 20.11 10.86 -13.71
N VAL A 210 19.51 10.58 -12.55
CA VAL A 210 19.87 11.21 -11.28
C VAL A 210 20.48 10.16 -10.37
N ARG A 211 21.70 10.41 -9.89
CA ARG A 211 22.36 9.58 -8.88
C ARG A 211 22.29 10.26 -7.51
N PHE A 212 21.64 9.61 -6.57
CA PHE A 212 21.57 10.04 -5.17
C PHE A 212 22.70 9.41 -4.38
N VAL A 213 23.38 10.23 -3.55
CA VAL A 213 24.55 9.83 -2.76
C VAL A 213 24.50 10.45 -1.37
N PRO A 214 25.23 9.90 -0.37
CA PRO A 214 25.42 10.55 0.92
C PRO A 214 26.12 11.93 0.78
N PRO A 215 25.98 12.84 1.75
CA PRO A 215 26.60 14.17 1.68
C PRO A 215 28.13 14.17 1.61
N GLN A 216 28.76 13.14 2.16
CA GLN A 216 30.20 12.91 2.11
C GLN A 216 30.47 11.41 2.00
N PRO A 217 31.58 10.99 1.37
CA PRO A 217 32.04 9.61 1.42
C PRO A 217 32.11 9.12 2.88
N ASN A 218 31.62 7.90 3.13
CA ASN A 218 31.59 7.26 4.47
C ASN A 218 30.67 7.89 5.52
N ARG A 219 29.93 8.96 5.21
CA ARG A 219 28.90 9.49 6.11
C ARG A 219 27.61 8.66 6.00
N ASN A 220 27.00 8.36 7.14
CA ASN A 220 25.69 7.71 7.15
C ASN A 220 24.66 8.58 6.44
N TRP A 221 23.83 7.93 5.64
CA TRP A 221 22.60 8.44 5.04
C TRP A 221 21.59 7.31 5.05
N TYR A 222 20.30 7.65 4.99
CA TYR A 222 19.25 6.64 5.03
C TYR A 222 18.39 6.69 3.77
N VAL A 223 18.21 5.53 3.15
CA VAL A 223 17.28 5.33 2.05
C VAL A 223 15.98 4.77 2.62
N VAL A 224 14.85 5.30 2.20
CA VAL A 224 13.53 4.90 2.67
C VAL A 224 12.69 4.46 1.48
N ASP A 225 12.25 3.19 1.47
CA ASP A 225 11.19 2.74 0.57
C ASP A 225 9.84 3.14 1.16
N ALA A 226 9.21 4.15 0.57
CA ALA A 226 7.85 4.56 0.87
C ALA A 226 6.92 4.39 -0.34
N THR A 227 7.32 3.56 -1.31
CA THR A 227 6.52 3.29 -2.50
C THR A 227 5.35 2.37 -2.16
N ALA A 228 4.24 2.51 -2.90
CA ALA A 228 3.03 1.75 -2.62
C ALA A 228 3.18 0.23 -2.84
N THR A 229 4.18 -0.21 -3.61
CA THR A 229 4.39 -1.59 -4.04
C THR A 229 5.70 -2.22 -3.52
N GLY A 230 6.51 -1.48 -2.75
CA GLY A 230 7.83 -1.92 -2.31
C GLY A 230 8.80 -2.06 -3.47
N GLN A 231 9.03 -0.97 -4.22
CA GLN A 231 9.90 -0.95 -5.38
C GLN A 231 11.36 -1.17 -5.00
N LEU A 232 11.86 -0.52 -3.95
CA LEU A 232 13.23 -0.76 -3.51
C LEU A 232 13.35 -2.15 -2.90
N VAL A 233 12.34 -2.61 -2.15
CA VAL A 233 12.28 -3.99 -1.65
C VAL A 233 12.51 -5.00 -2.79
N GLY A 234 11.80 -4.84 -3.92
CA GLY A 234 11.99 -5.68 -5.10
C GLY A 234 13.32 -5.45 -5.83
N LEU A 235 13.74 -4.21 -6.02
CA LEU A 235 14.99 -3.82 -6.70
C LEU A 235 16.23 -4.31 -5.94
N THR A 236 16.20 -4.28 -4.61
CA THR A 236 17.28 -4.77 -3.75
C THR A 236 17.19 -6.27 -3.46
N ASP A 237 16.13 -6.95 -3.90
CA ASP A 237 15.93 -8.38 -3.64
C ASP A 237 16.14 -8.80 -2.16
N VAL A 238 15.85 -7.90 -1.20
CA VAL A 238 15.90 -8.24 0.23
C VAL A 238 14.78 -9.23 0.55
N PRO A 239 14.86 -10.05 1.60
CA PRO A 239 13.81 -11.01 1.91
C PRO A 239 12.44 -10.35 2.11
N TYR A 240 11.44 -10.79 1.33
CA TYR A 240 10.06 -10.29 1.41
C TYR A 240 9.01 -11.40 1.18
N ARG A 241 7.76 -11.06 1.53
CA ARG A 241 6.53 -11.81 1.32
C ARG A 241 5.65 -11.07 0.32
N LEU A 242 4.83 -11.81 -0.41
CA LEU A 242 3.85 -11.28 -1.36
C LEU A 242 2.62 -12.20 -1.35
N GLY A 243 1.43 -11.64 -1.53
CA GLY A 243 0.19 -12.40 -1.62
C GLY A 243 -0.18 -13.10 -0.30
N ILE A 244 -0.92 -14.21 -0.37
CA ILE A 244 -1.40 -14.95 0.80
C ILE A 244 -0.22 -15.63 1.51
N ASP A 245 -0.12 -15.43 2.83
CA ASP A 245 0.86 -16.14 3.67
C ASP A 245 0.41 -17.57 4.02
N PRO A 246 1.33 -18.53 4.25
CA PRO A 246 0.96 -19.90 4.63
C PRO A 246 0.16 -19.97 5.95
N ARG A 247 -0.85 -20.84 5.98
CA ARG A 247 -1.64 -21.15 7.18
C ARG A 247 -0.73 -21.67 8.28
N SER A 248 -0.82 -21.05 9.45
CA SER A 248 -0.02 -21.39 10.62
C SER A 248 -0.74 -20.98 11.89
N TYR A 249 -0.17 -21.29 13.06
CA TYR A 249 -0.70 -20.83 14.34
C TYR A 249 -0.64 -19.29 14.51
N ARG A 250 0.12 -18.56 13.68
CA ARG A 250 0.16 -17.09 13.68
C ARG A 250 -0.77 -16.47 12.63
N GLU A 251 -1.08 -17.23 11.59
CA GLU A 251 -1.99 -16.85 10.50
C GLU A 251 -3.08 -17.91 10.31
N PRO A 252 -3.88 -18.21 11.35
CA PRO A 252 -4.77 -19.36 11.35
C PRO A 252 -5.93 -19.22 10.36
N SER A 253 -6.29 -18.00 9.96
CA SER A 253 -7.34 -17.76 8.99
C SER A 253 -6.87 -17.88 7.54
N SER A 254 -5.58 -18.11 7.26
CA SER A 254 -5.10 -18.13 5.87
C SER A 254 -5.84 -19.16 5.01
N SER A 255 -6.19 -18.76 3.79
CA SER A 255 -6.82 -19.63 2.81
C SER A 255 -5.85 -20.60 2.13
N SER A 256 -4.53 -20.44 2.26
CA SER A 256 -3.53 -21.32 1.66
C SER A 256 -2.64 -21.99 2.70
N THR A 257 -2.44 -23.30 2.60
CA THR A 257 -1.51 -24.05 3.47
C THR A 257 -0.05 -23.78 3.15
N SER A 258 0.28 -23.46 1.90
CA SER A 258 1.66 -23.19 1.43
C SER A 258 1.91 -21.72 1.07
N GLY A 259 0.90 -20.85 1.22
CA GLY A 259 0.92 -19.48 0.72
C GLY A 259 0.54 -19.41 -0.76
N ASP A 260 0.32 -18.19 -1.26
CA ASP A 260 0.08 -17.92 -2.68
C ASP A 260 0.57 -16.51 -3.04
N PRO A 261 1.73 -16.37 -3.70
CA PRO A 261 2.33 -15.07 -4.01
C PRO A 261 1.65 -14.34 -5.17
N TYR A 262 0.71 -14.97 -5.88
CA TYR A 262 -0.01 -14.36 -7.00
C TYR A 262 -1.28 -13.64 -6.55
N CYS A 263 -1.87 -14.06 -5.43
CA CYS A 263 -3.08 -13.48 -4.88
C CYS A 263 -2.76 -12.34 -3.90
N THR A 264 -2.43 -11.19 -4.45
CA THR A 264 -2.45 -9.92 -3.72
C THR A 264 -3.88 -9.40 -3.60
N GLN A 265 -4.13 -8.49 -2.66
CA GLN A 265 -5.40 -7.76 -2.60
C GLN A 265 -5.67 -6.94 -3.88
N GLY A 266 -6.95 -6.76 -4.17
CA GLY A 266 -7.46 -5.93 -5.25
C GLY A 266 -6.90 -4.51 -5.25
N PHE A 267 -6.79 -3.92 -6.43
CA PHE A 267 -6.37 -2.53 -6.61
C PHE A 267 -7.33 -1.79 -7.55
N THR A 268 -7.38 -0.47 -7.42
CA THR A 268 -8.44 0.31 -8.06
C THR A 268 -7.87 1.51 -8.81
N TYR A 269 -8.17 1.63 -10.11
CA TYR A 269 -8.09 2.95 -10.75
C TYR A 269 -9.35 3.72 -10.40
N THR A 270 -9.20 4.77 -9.61
CA THR A 270 -10.31 5.64 -9.26
C THR A 270 -10.58 6.62 -10.40
N PHE A 271 -11.79 7.14 -10.46
CA PHE A 271 -12.17 8.20 -11.39
C PHE A 271 -13.19 9.10 -10.71
N ALA A 272 -13.31 10.33 -11.20
CA ALA A 272 -14.33 11.27 -10.75
C ALA A 272 -15.43 11.41 -11.80
N MET A 273 -16.68 11.46 -11.36
CA MET A 273 -17.83 11.81 -12.20
C MET A 273 -18.60 12.96 -11.56
N GLN A 274 -19.32 13.69 -12.39
CA GLN A 274 -20.14 14.81 -11.95
C GLN A 274 -21.61 14.59 -12.33
N ALA A 275 -22.51 14.85 -11.39
CA ALA A 275 -23.94 14.87 -11.63
C ALA A 275 -24.31 16.07 -12.50
N THR A 276 -25.18 15.88 -13.48
CA THR A 276 -25.57 16.89 -14.48
C THR A 276 -27.08 17.07 -14.49
N ALA A 277 -27.54 18.28 -14.81
CA ALA A 277 -28.97 18.58 -14.84
C ALA A 277 -29.71 17.89 -16.01
N LYS A 278 -28.99 17.56 -17.09
CA LYS A 278 -29.54 16.95 -18.29
C LYS A 278 -28.80 15.64 -18.59
N PRO A 279 -29.47 14.63 -19.15
CA PRO A 279 -28.83 13.41 -19.63
C PRO A 279 -27.64 13.70 -20.54
N GLN A 280 -26.58 12.90 -20.43
CA GLN A 280 -25.37 12.97 -21.26
C GLN A 280 -25.36 11.82 -22.27
N SER A 281 -24.67 12.01 -23.40
CA SER A 281 -24.41 10.91 -24.33
C SER A 281 -23.21 10.09 -23.88
N HIS A 282 -23.33 8.77 -23.98
CA HIS A 282 -22.29 7.82 -23.62
C HIS A 282 -22.22 6.72 -24.67
N ASP A 283 -21.16 6.71 -25.46
CA ASP A 283 -20.87 5.64 -26.39
C ASP A 283 -20.30 4.43 -25.63
N GLU A 284 -20.71 3.23 -26.05
CA GLU A 284 -20.21 2.00 -25.45
C GLU A 284 -18.70 1.83 -25.76
N PRO A 285 -17.84 1.74 -24.73
CA PRO A 285 -16.43 1.47 -24.97
C PRO A 285 -16.24 0.08 -25.59
N PRO A 286 -15.34 -0.10 -26.57
CA PRO A 286 -15.14 -1.40 -27.24
C PRO A 286 -14.76 -2.57 -26.30
N PHE A 287 -14.17 -2.26 -25.14
CA PHE A 287 -13.80 -3.25 -24.13
C PHE A 287 -14.92 -3.53 -23.11
N TYR A 288 -16.01 -2.77 -23.10
CA TYR A 288 -17.07 -2.90 -22.09
C TYR A 288 -17.70 -4.30 -22.05
N PRO A 289 -18.05 -4.95 -23.19
CA PRO A 289 -18.64 -6.30 -23.16
C PRO A 289 -17.77 -7.34 -22.44
N GLN A 290 -16.44 -7.17 -22.47
CA GLN A 290 -15.51 -8.07 -21.77
C GLN A 290 -15.58 -7.93 -20.24
N HIS A 291 -15.89 -6.73 -19.74
CA HIS A 291 -15.91 -6.43 -18.31
C HIS A 291 -17.31 -6.39 -17.70
N ALA A 292 -18.36 -6.20 -18.51
CA ALA A 292 -19.75 -6.13 -18.05
C ALA A 292 -20.17 -7.31 -17.14
N PRO A 293 -19.73 -8.57 -17.37
CA PRO A 293 -20.07 -9.70 -16.50
C PRO A 293 -19.48 -9.64 -15.09
N TYR A 294 -18.65 -8.64 -14.76
CA TYR A 294 -18.08 -8.45 -13.44
C TYR A 294 -18.90 -7.51 -12.57
N TYR A 295 -19.49 -6.46 -13.15
CA TYR A 295 -19.96 -5.31 -12.37
C TYR A 295 -21.21 -5.62 -11.54
N SER A 296 -21.20 -5.17 -10.30
CA SER A 296 -22.30 -5.33 -9.37
C SER A 296 -22.26 -4.29 -8.25
N TYR A 297 -23.43 -4.01 -7.70
CA TYR A 297 -23.58 -3.33 -6.42
C TYR A 297 -23.15 -4.18 -5.20
N GLU A 298 -22.73 -5.43 -5.42
CA GLU A 298 -22.30 -6.46 -4.46
C GLU A 298 -23.44 -7.01 -3.58
N LEU A 299 -24.23 -6.14 -2.96
CA LEU A 299 -25.28 -6.52 -2.01
C LEU A 299 -26.57 -5.77 -2.33
N GLU A 300 -27.72 -6.43 -2.16
CA GLU A 300 -29.05 -5.82 -2.36
C GLU A 300 -29.22 -4.53 -1.53
N ARG A 301 -28.77 -4.54 -0.27
CA ARG A 301 -28.81 -3.35 0.61
C ARG A 301 -27.92 -2.17 0.16
N LEU A 302 -27.08 -2.36 -0.86
CA LEU A 302 -26.21 -1.34 -1.44
C LEU A 302 -26.58 -1.04 -2.91
N ALA A 303 -27.61 -1.70 -3.45
CA ALA A 303 -28.01 -1.64 -4.85
C ALA A 303 -28.84 -0.39 -5.19
N ASP A 304 -28.26 0.78 -4.88
CA ASP A 304 -28.83 2.08 -5.19
C ASP A 304 -27.75 3.00 -5.76
N PHE A 305 -28.06 3.67 -6.87
CA PHE A 305 -27.08 4.52 -7.54
C PHE A 305 -26.72 5.74 -6.71
N ASP A 306 -27.70 6.38 -6.07
CA ASP A 306 -27.46 7.61 -5.31
C ASP A 306 -26.64 7.32 -4.05
N LEU A 307 -26.86 6.17 -3.41
CA LEU A 307 -26.01 5.64 -2.34
C LEU A 307 -24.57 5.43 -2.82
N VAL A 308 -24.35 4.78 -3.96
CA VAL A 308 -23.00 4.56 -4.50
C VAL A 308 -22.34 5.87 -4.93
N PHE A 309 -23.11 6.78 -5.52
CA PHE A 309 -22.64 8.12 -5.90
C PHE A 309 -22.20 8.89 -4.65
N THR A 310 -22.97 8.86 -3.58
CA THR A 310 -22.69 9.61 -2.34
C THR A 310 -21.67 8.94 -1.43
N TYR A 311 -21.26 7.70 -1.72
CA TYR A 311 -20.23 6.97 -0.97
C TYR A 311 -18.97 7.81 -0.77
N ARG A 312 -18.49 8.40 -1.86
CA ARG A 312 -17.34 9.32 -1.88
C ARG A 312 -17.65 10.55 -2.73
N ARG A 313 -18.75 11.22 -2.41
CA ARG A 313 -19.05 12.57 -2.92
C ARG A 313 -18.07 13.57 -2.32
N LEU A 314 -17.18 14.08 -3.16
CA LEU A 314 -16.05 14.92 -2.78
C LEU A 314 -16.45 16.38 -2.60
N GLN A 315 -17.45 16.83 -3.34
CA GLN A 315 -17.92 18.20 -3.34
C GLN A 315 -19.39 18.25 -3.72
N SER A 316 -20.16 19.07 -3.01
CA SER A 316 -21.54 19.40 -3.36
C SER A 316 -21.74 20.92 -3.36
N PRO A 317 -22.17 21.52 -4.49
CA PRO A 317 -22.53 22.94 -4.52
C PRO A 317 -23.81 23.26 -3.73
N LYS A 318 -24.68 22.26 -3.56
CA LYS A 318 -25.98 22.40 -2.89
C LYS A 318 -26.42 21.03 -2.36
N SER A 319 -26.69 20.94 -1.06
CA SER A 319 -27.24 19.73 -0.46
C SER A 319 -28.61 19.39 -1.06
N GLY A 320 -28.79 18.10 -1.37
CA GLY A 320 -30.07 17.53 -1.79
C GLY A 320 -31.01 17.26 -0.60
N PRO A 321 -32.24 16.80 -0.85
CA PRO A 321 -33.10 16.28 0.21
C PRO A 321 -32.47 15.06 0.88
N GLU A 322 -32.73 14.89 2.18
CA GLU A 322 -32.33 13.68 2.92
C GLU A 322 -33.12 12.48 2.43
N THR A 323 -32.42 11.35 2.29
CA THR A 323 -32.99 10.06 1.91
C THR A 323 -32.26 8.92 2.62
N SER A 324 -32.74 7.69 2.45
CA SER A 324 -32.08 6.52 2.99
C SER A 324 -32.31 5.28 2.13
N PHE A 325 -31.29 4.44 2.00
CA PHE A 325 -31.37 3.14 1.35
C PHE A 325 -30.57 2.12 2.13
N GLY A 326 -31.11 0.91 2.32
CA GLY A 326 -30.40 -0.19 2.98
C GLY A 326 -29.88 0.11 4.39
N GLY A 327 -30.53 1.02 5.12
CA GLY A 327 -30.14 1.47 6.46
C GLY A 327 -29.02 2.53 6.49
N ILE A 328 -28.66 3.11 5.34
CA ILE A 328 -27.68 4.20 5.23
C ILE A 328 -28.42 5.48 4.82
N SER A 329 -28.25 6.54 5.60
CA SER A 329 -28.81 7.87 5.33
C SER A 329 -27.79 8.74 4.59
N PHE A 330 -28.24 9.45 3.57
CA PHE A 330 -27.45 10.38 2.76
C PHE A 330 -28.40 11.43 2.13
N THR A 331 -27.86 12.50 1.55
CA THR A 331 -28.67 13.44 0.76
C THR A 331 -28.56 13.09 -0.72
N GLU A 332 -29.65 13.20 -1.48
CA GLU A 332 -29.65 12.91 -2.91
C GLU A 332 -28.60 13.74 -3.69
N PRO A 333 -27.98 13.19 -4.75
CA PRO A 333 -27.09 13.93 -5.62
C PRO A 333 -27.78 15.10 -6.30
N THR A 334 -27.14 16.26 -6.35
CA THR A 334 -27.63 17.43 -7.09
C THR A 334 -26.70 17.79 -8.26
N PRO A 335 -27.21 18.46 -9.32
CA PRO A 335 -26.36 18.88 -10.44
C PRO A 335 -25.15 19.70 -9.97
N GLY A 336 -23.96 19.28 -10.40
CA GLY A 336 -22.70 19.88 -10.00
C GLY A 336 -21.93 19.07 -8.96
N ASP A 337 -22.59 18.17 -8.23
CA ASP A 337 -21.93 17.26 -7.29
C ASP A 337 -20.83 16.45 -7.97
N ILE A 338 -19.69 16.32 -7.32
CA ILE A 338 -18.54 15.56 -7.80
C ILE A 338 -18.36 14.34 -6.91
N SER A 339 -18.38 13.15 -7.50
CA SER A 339 -18.16 11.89 -6.81
C SER A 339 -16.96 11.13 -7.37
N MET A 340 -16.15 10.56 -6.47
CA MET A 340 -15.08 9.65 -6.82
C MET A 340 -15.51 8.20 -6.62
N GLN A 341 -15.14 7.33 -7.55
CA GLN A 341 -15.57 5.93 -7.56
C GLN A 341 -14.43 4.98 -7.16
N ASN A 342 -14.71 4.14 -6.16
CA ASN A 342 -13.89 3.03 -5.67
C ASN A 342 -14.82 1.98 -5.04
N TRP A 343 -15.17 0.93 -5.79
CA TRP A 343 -16.18 -0.06 -5.40
C TRP A 343 -15.72 -1.49 -5.69
N THR A 344 -15.93 -2.41 -4.73
CA THR A 344 -15.35 -3.78 -4.72
C THR A 344 -15.77 -4.64 -5.90
N TRP A 345 -17.06 -4.69 -6.23
CA TRP A 345 -17.56 -5.33 -7.45
C TRP A 345 -17.78 -4.31 -8.57
N GLY A 346 -17.11 -3.16 -8.49
CA GLY A 346 -17.15 -2.10 -9.48
C GLY A 346 -15.82 -1.95 -10.19
N ASN A 347 -15.06 -0.90 -9.87
CA ASN A 347 -13.75 -0.62 -10.46
C ASN A 347 -12.57 -1.20 -9.67
N ASP A 348 -12.80 -1.93 -8.58
CA ASP A 348 -11.75 -2.70 -7.91
C ASP A 348 -11.38 -3.92 -8.76
N TYR A 349 -10.16 -3.92 -9.30
CA TYR A 349 -9.66 -4.95 -10.18
C TYR A 349 -8.82 -5.96 -9.38
N ARG A 350 -9.23 -7.23 -9.43
CA ARG A 350 -8.83 -8.26 -8.45
C ARG A 350 -8.12 -9.48 -9.10
N PRO A 351 -6.99 -9.29 -9.82
CA PRO A 351 -6.24 -10.42 -10.37
C PRO A 351 -5.65 -11.28 -9.25
N GLY A 352 -5.30 -12.53 -9.55
CA GLY A 352 -4.87 -13.46 -8.51
C GLY A 352 -4.07 -14.65 -8.97
N THR A 353 -3.75 -14.77 -10.26
CA THR A 353 -3.08 -15.94 -10.80
C THR A 353 -1.72 -15.58 -11.40
N ALA A 354 -0.89 -16.58 -11.67
CA ALA A 354 0.42 -16.35 -12.30
C ALA A 354 0.34 -15.70 -13.70
N GLN A 355 -0.84 -15.75 -14.33
CA GLN A 355 -1.10 -15.15 -15.64
C GLN A 355 -1.34 -13.63 -15.55
N ASP A 356 -1.94 -13.14 -14.47
CA ASP A 356 -2.51 -11.79 -14.41
C ASP A 356 -2.15 -10.98 -13.16
N ASN A 357 -1.44 -11.55 -12.18
CA ASN A 357 -1.01 -10.84 -10.98
C ASN A 357 -0.31 -9.51 -11.31
N LEU A 358 -0.68 -8.44 -10.59
CA LEU A 358 -0.14 -7.09 -10.83
C LEU A 358 1.33 -6.99 -10.45
N ILE A 359 1.66 -7.38 -9.21
CA ILE A 359 3.01 -7.30 -8.66
C ILE A 359 3.72 -8.59 -8.99
N TYR A 360 4.82 -8.52 -9.75
CA TYR A 360 5.59 -9.71 -10.06
C TYR A 360 6.19 -10.34 -8.80
N THR A 361 6.06 -11.67 -8.71
CA THR A 361 6.77 -12.48 -7.70
C THR A 361 8.28 -12.43 -7.95
N ARG A 362 9.07 -12.85 -6.96
CA ARG A 362 10.54 -12.90 -7.11
C ARG A 362 10.96 -13.76 -8.30
N GLU A 363 10.33 -14.91 -8.48
CA GLU A 363 10.58 -15.83 -9.60
C GLU A 363 10.24 -15.17 -10.94
N GLN A 364 9.13 -14.43 -11.00
CA GLN A 364 8.73 -13.68 -12.20
C GLN A 364 9.66 -12.51 -12.50
N LEU A 365 10.20 -11.84 -11.48
CA LEU A 365 11.22 -10.78 -11.64
C LEU A 365 12.54 -11.38 -12.18
N GLN A 366 13.01 -12.48 -11.59
CA GLN A 366 14.20 -13.20 -12.03
C GLN A 366 14.08 -13.66 -13.48
N ALA A 367 12.98 -14.32 -13.83
CA ALA A 367 12.73 -14.82 -15.19
C ALA A 367 12.63 -13.70 -16.24
N ARG A 368 12.34 -12.46 -15.80
CA ARG A 368 12.27 -11.28 -16.66
C ARG A 368 13.56 -10.44 -16.65
N GLY A 369 14.59 -10.90 -15.96
CA GLY A 369 15.85 -10.17 -15.82
C GLY A 369 15.75 -8.91 -14.96
N GLN A 370 14.65 -8.68 -14.24
CA GLN A 370 14.50 -7.46 -13.43
C GLN A 370 15.31 -7.46 -12.13
N LEU A 371 15.86 -8.62 -11.73
CA LEU A 371 16.82 -8.74 -10.63
C LEU A 371 18.27 -8.69 -11.11
N ALA A 372 18.52 -8.61 -12.43
CA ALA A 372 19.87 -8.41 -12.95
C ALA A 372 20.31 -6.96 -12.73
N SER A 373 21.63 -6.71 -12.74
CA SER A 373 22.18 -5.35 -12.71
C SER A 373 21.53 -4.51 -13.81
N ASP A 374 21.02 -3.32 -13.44
CA ASP A 374 20.29 -2.39 -14.32
C ASP A 374 19.01 -2.92 -15.00
N GLY A 375 18.58 -4.14 -14.68
CA GLY A 375 17.44 -4.81 -15.30
C GLY A 375 16.08 -4.34 -14.80
N TRP A 376 16.03 -3.53 -13.72
CA TRP A 376 14.78 -3.16 -13.07
C TRP A 376 13.83 -2.37 -13.98
N MET A 377 12.56 -2.79 -14.02
CA MET A 377 11.49 -2.18 -14.82
C MET A 377 10.23 -1.91 -13.96
N GLY A 378 10.43 -1.63 -12.67
CA GLY A 378 9.37 -1.27 -11.73
C GLY A 378 8.59 -2.46 -11.14
N GLY A 379 8.86 -3.69 -11.58
CA GLY A 379 8.32 -4.91 -10.99
C GLY A 379 6.81 -5.09 -11.07
N LEU A 380 6.13 -4.42 -12.02
CA LEU A 380 4.69 -4.55 -12.26
C LEU A 380 4.36 -5.10 -13.66
N ARG A 381 3.22 -5.78 -13.76
CA ARG A 381 2.67 -6.28 -15.01
C ARG A 381 1.84 -5.21 -15.72
N VAL A 382 2.37 -4.72 -16.83
CA VAL A 382 1.77 -3.64 -17.64
C VAL A 382 0.41 -4.01 -18.22
N GLU A 383 0.24 -5.25 -18.66
CA GLU A 383 -1.03 -5.74 -19.21
C GLU A 383 -2.15 -5.72 -18.17
N THR A 384 -1.84 -5.98 -16.90
CA THR A 384 -2.79 -5.94 -15.78
C THR A 384 -3.17 -4.50 -15.43
N LEU A 385 -2.22 -3.56 -15.48
CA LEU A 385 -2.53 -2.12 -15.37
C LEU A 385 -3.50 -1.70 -16.48
N ARG A 386 -3.24 -2.08 -17.73
CA ARG A 386 -4.10 -1.74 -18.88
C ARG A 386 -5.52 -2.30 -18.71
N LYS A 387 -5.66 -3.55 -18.28
CA LYS A 387 -6.97 -4.15 -18.03
C LYS A 387 -7.71 -3.45 -16.89
N ALA A 388 -7.02 -3.06 -15.82
CA ALA A 388 -7.64 -2.31 -14.73
C ALA A 388 -8.09 -0.89 -15.16
N GLU A 389 -7.34 -0.22 -16.04
CA GLU A 389 -7.73 1.07 -16.63
C GLU A 389 -9.03 0.93 -17.46
N GLN A 390 -9.09 -0.10 -18.32
CA GLN A 390 -10.29 -0.43 -19.09
C GLN A 390 -11.47 -0.79 -18.17
N HIS A 391 -11.20 -1.58 -17.14
CA HIS A 391 -12.19 -2.00 -16.15
C HIS A 391 -12.81 -0.81 -15.39
N ALA A 392 -12.01 0.18 -15.01
CA ALA A 392 -12.52 1.38 -14.35
C ALA A 392 -13.39 2.25 -15.28
N LEU A 393 -12.96 2.44 -16.53
CA LEU A 393 -13.76 3.17 -17.52
C LEU A 393 -15.05 2.41 -17.91
N GLY A 394 -14.99 1.09 -17.94
CA GLY A 394 -16.16 0.23 -18.14
C GLY A 394 -17.14 0.33 -16.98
N PHE A 395 -16.64 0.46 -15.74
CA PHE A 395 -17.50 0.65 -14.56
C PHE A 395 -18.23 1.99 -14.60
N PHE A 396 -17.57 3.07 -15.05
CA PHE A 396 -18.26 4.34 -15.33
C PHE A 396 -19.42 4.12 -16.30
N TYR A 397 -19.18 3.47 -17.45
CA TYR A 397 -20.23 3.19 -18.42
C TYR A 397 -21.34 2.32 -17.83
N TRP A 398 -21.01 1.29 -17.05
CA TRP A 398 -21.98 0.46 -16.34
C TRP A 398 -22.89 1.29 -15.42
N LEU A 399 -22.32 2.20 -14.64
CA LEU A 399 -23.07 3.10 -13.76
C LEU A 399 -24.10 3.92 -14.55
N VAL A 400 -23.72 4.53 -15.66
CA VAL A 400 -24.59 5.45 -16.42
C VAL A 400 -25.52 4.78 -17.42
N ARG A 401 -25.15 3.62 -17.98
CA ARG A 401 -25.88 2.96 -19.08
C ARG A 401 -26.14 1.47 -18.88
N GLY A 402 -25.41 0.79 -17.99
CA GLY A 402 -25.58 -0.64 -17.72
C GLY A 402 -26.97 -0.95 -17.15
N THR A 403 -27.45 -2.16 -17.44
CA THR A 403 -28.80 -2.67 -17.08
C THR A 403 -28.78 -4.03 -16.38
N THR A 404 -27.59 -4.60 -16.16
CA THR A 404 -27.39 -5.91 -15.54
C THR A 404 -26.52 -5.79 -14.30
N ASP A 405 -26.69 -6.70 -13.34
CA ASP A 405 -25.83 -6.82 -12.17
C ASP A 405 -25.34 -8.27 -12.06
N SER A 406 -24.02 -8.47 -11.99
CA SER A 406 -23.42 -9.81 -12.06
C SER A 406 -23.71 -10.69 -10.84
N GLN A 407 -23.98 -10.08 -9.68
CA GLN A 407 -24.21 -10.82 -8.43
C GLN A 407 -25.70 -10.86 -8.07
N LEU A 408 -26.44 -9.79 -8.38
CA LEU A 408 -27.84 -9.61 -7.97
C LEU A 408 -28.84 -9.94 -9.08
N GLY A 409 -28.37 -10.10 -10.33
CA GLY A 409 -29.19 -10.53 -11.45
C GLY A 409 -29.86 -9.37 -12.21
N GLU A 410 -30.91 -9.70 -12.96
CA GLU A 410 -31.62 -8.76 -13.83
C GLU A 410 -32.59 -7.86 -13.03
N GLY A 411 -32.89 -6.67 -13.57
CA GLY A 411 -33.87 -5.73 -13.00
C GLY A 411 -33.35 -4.85 -11.86
N VAL A 412 -32.22 -5.21 -11.23
CA VAL A 412 -31.60 -4.44 -10.13
C VAL A 412 -30.95 -3.15 -10.63
N LYS A 413 -30.24 -3.20 -11.77
CA LYS A 413 -29.49 -2.06 -12.30
C LYS A 413 -30.31 -1.30 -13.35
N GLN A 414 -30.48 0.00 -13.15
CA GLN A 414 -31.14 0.91 -14.09
C GLN A 414 -30.14 1.95 -14.66
N PRO A 415 -30.34 2.49 -15.88
CA PRO A 415 -29.49 3.56 -16.40
C PRO A 415 -29.59 4.88 -15.63
N HIS A 416 -28.46 5.56 -15.42
CA HIS A 416 -28.36 6.88 -14.77
C HIS A 416 -27.59 7.87 -15.65
N PRO A 417 -28.18 8.35 -16.77
CA PRO A 417 -27.47 9.11 -17.82
C PRO A 417 -27.12 10.54 -17.41
N ASN A 418 -27.58 11.01 -16.25
CA ASN A 418 -27.36 12.36 -15.77
C ASN A 418 -25.99 12.54 -15.11
N ASN A 419 -24.95 11.89 -15.63
CA ASN A 419 -23.60 11.94 -15.07
C ASN A 419 -22.57 12.03 -16.19
N ARG A 420 -21.46 12.75 -15.95
CA ARG A 420 -20.32 12.79 -16.87
C ARG A 420 -19.03 12.41 -16.17
N LEU A 421 -18.18 11.65 -16.86
CA LEU A 421 -16.82 11.37 -16.42
C LEU A 421 -16.00 12.68 -16.51
N LEU A 422 -15.32 13.03 -15.43
CA LEU A 422 -14.45 14.20 -15.40
C LEU A 422 -13.07 13.84 -15.98
N ARG A 423 -12.64 14.62 -16.97
CA ARG A 423 -11.38 14.45 -17.71
C ARG A 423 -10.69 15.80 -17.89
N GLY A 424 -9.40 15.76 -18.19
CA GLY A 424 -8.56 16.94 -18.41
C GLY A 424 -7.61 17.18 -17.25
N LEU A 425 -6.53 17.93 -17.51
CA LEU A 425 -5.50 18.19 -16.50
C LEU A 425 -6.01 19.03 -15.32
N ASP A 426 -7.12 19.74 -15.50
CA ASP A 426 -7.82 20.50 -14.46
C ASP A 426 -8.96 19.74 -13.77
N SER A 427 -9.20 18.49 -14.18
CA SER A 427 -10.14 17.62 -13.47
C SER A 427 -9.64 17.24 -12.07
N PRO A 428 -10.50 16.75 -11.17
CA PRO A 428 -10.09 16.29 -9.84
C PRO A 428 -8.96 15.25 -9.84
N MET A 429 -8.87 14.41 -10.88
CA MET A 429 -7.82 13.40 -11.03
C MET A 429 -6.55 13.96 -11.71
N GLY A 430 -6.63 15.12 -12.36
CA GLY A 430 -5.51 15.76 -13.03
C GLY A 430 -4.94 14.97 -14.21
N THR A 431 -5.81 14.26 -14.95
CA THR A 431 -5.43 13.42 -16.10
C THR A 431 -6.38 13.64 -17.29
N GLN A 432 -5.85 13.58 -18.52
CA GLN A 432 -6.69 13.71 -19.72
C GLN A 432 -7.63 12.51 -19.91
N HIS A 433 -7.23 11.33 -19.44
CA HIS A 433 -8.02 10.11 -19.54
C HIS A 433 -9.09 9.96 -18.44
N GLY A 434 -9.02 10.74 -17.35
CA GLY A 434 -10.01 10.80 -16.27
C GLY A 434 -9.86 9.76 -15.16
N LEU A 435 -8.83 8.92 -15.23
CA LEU A 435 -8.48 7.98 -14.15
C LEU A 435 -7.43 8.61 -13.23
N SER A 436 -7.27 8.08 -12.02
CA SER A 436 -6.16 8.42 -11.13
C SER A 436 -4.80 8.18 -11.81
N LYS A 437 -3.80 8.99 -11.42
CA LYS A 437 -2.44 8.97 -11.99
C LYS A 437 -1.71 7.65 -11.72
N PHE A 438 -2.01 7.05 -10.58
CA PHE A 438 -1.57 5.72 -10.17
C PHE A 438 -2.76 4.98 -9.56
N PRO A 439 -2.87 3.65 -9.65
CA PRO A 439 -3.97 2.95 -8.99
C PRO A 439 -3.83 3.01 -7.46
N TYR A 440 -4.96 2.96 -6.77
CA TYR A 440 -5.00 2.67 -5.35
C TYR A 440 -4.55 1.23 -5.09
N ILE A 441 -3.31 1.08 -4.62
CA ILE A 441 -2.72 -0.20 -4.24
C ILE A 441 -3.06 -0.51 -2.79
N ARG A 442 -3.62 -1.69 -2.51
CA ARG A 442 -3.90 -2.17 -1.15
C ARG A 442 -2.76 -2.99 -0.54
N GLU A 443 -1.95 -3.64 -1.36
CA GLU A 443 -0.88 -4.53 -0.90
C GLU A 443 0.37 -4.38 -1.77
N GLY A 444 1.54 -4.36 -1.13
CA GLY A 444 2.85 -4.34 -1.77
C GLY A 444 3.71 -5.54 -1.36
N ARG A 445 4.98 -5.55 -1.78
CA ARG A 445 5.99 -6.49 -1.24
C ARG A 445 6.22 -6.17 0.23
N ARG A 446 5.98 -7.11 1.13
CA ARG A 446 6.08 -6.92 2.59
C ARG A 446 7.40 -7.49 3.06
N ILE A 447 8.31 -6.67 3.57
CA ILE A 447 9.62 -7.16 4.01
C ILE A 447 9.47 -8.22 5.11
N ILE A 448 10.49 -9.07 5.24
CA ILE A 448 10.70 -9.79 6.49
C ILE A 448 11.59 -8.91 7.37
N GLY A 449 11.03 -8.41 8.48
CA GLY A 449 11.69 -7.45 9.36
C GLY A 449 12.91 -8.02 10.06
N ARG A 450 13.66 -7.15 10.76
CA ARG A 450 14.94 -7.52 11.38
C ARG A 450 14.79 -8.70 12.37
N PRO A 451 15.70 -9.70 12.35
CA PRO A 451 15.73 -10.76 13.34
C PRO A 451 15.89 -10.24 14.77
N SER A 452 15.35 -10.97 15.74
CA SER A 452 15.49 -10.70 17.17
C SER A 452 15.21 -11.97 17.97
N LEU A 453 15.42 -11.97 19.29
CA LEU A 453 15.11 -13.12 20.13
C LEU A 453 13.63 -13.52 19.98
N GLY A 454 13.36 -14.80 19.68
CA GLY A 454 12.03 -15.33 19.37
C GLY A 454 11.59 -15.19 17.91
N HIS A 455 12.40 -14.50 17.09
CA HIS A 455 12.21 -14.30 15.65
C HIS A 455 13.54 -14.45 14.88
N PRO A 456 14.23 -15.60 14.97
CA PRO A 456 15.58 -15.77 14.39
C PRO A 456 15.60 -15.67 12.87
N ASN A 457 14.49 -16.00 12.20
CA ASN A 457 14.35 -15.93 10.73
C ASN A 457 13.73 -14.60 10.26
N GLY A 458 13.70 -13.60 11.15
CA GLY A 458 13.09 -12.30 10.89
C GLY A 458 11.70 -12.12 11.50
N PHE A 459 11.30 -10.85 11.58
CA PHE A 459 10.09 -10.41 12.25
C PHE A 459 8.93 -10.19 11.27
N THR A 460 7.70 -10.41 11.73
CA THR A 460 6.46 -10.12 11.00
C THR A 460 5.36 -9.88 12.02
N ILE A 461 4.52 -8.87 11.78
CA ILE A 461 3.26 -8.65 12.50
C ILE A 461 2.20 -9.56 11.87
N TRP A 462 1.63 -10.47 12.66
CA TRP A 462 0.72 -11.51 12.16
C TRP A 462 -0.75 -11.19 12.44
N GLU A 463 -1.67 -11.93 11.81
CA GLU A 463 -3.11 -11.82 12.06
C GLU A 463 -3.44 -11.87 13.57
N THR A 464 -2.89 -12.85 14.28
CA THR A 464 -3.16 -13.07 15.72
C THR A 464 -2.65 -11.94 16.60
N ASP A 465 -1.78 -11.07 16.10
CA ASP A 465 -1.27 -9.91 16.83
C ASP A 465 -2.29 -8.79 16.98
N ILE A 466 -3.25 -8.69 16.05
CA ILE A 466 -4.18 -7.55 16.00
C ILE A 466 -5.67 -7.94 15.93
N SER A 467 -5.96 -9.15 15.46
CA SER A 467 -7.32 -9.60 15.17
C SER A 467 -8.22 -9.67 16.40
N ARG A 468 -9.55 -9.52 16.25
CA ARG A 468 -10.56 -9.86 17.27
C ARG A 468 -11.30 -11.17 17.00
N GLN A 469 -10.86 -11.98 16.04
CA GLN A 469 -11.54 -13.22 15.64
C GLN A 469 -11.73 -14.22 16.77
N ASP A 470 -12.87 -14.91 16.79
CA ASP A 470 -13.07 -16.02 17.73
C ASP A 470 -12.40 -17.31 17.23
N TYR A 471 -11.17 -17.51 17.72
CA TYR A 471 -10.37 -18.70 17.43
C TYR A 471 -10.86 -19.98 18.11
N ARG A 472 -11.93 -19.93 18.94
CA ARG A 472 -12.57 -21.13 19.50
C ARG A 472 -13.63 -21.74 18.57
N SER A 473 -14.06 -20.99 17.56
CA SER A 473 -15.09 -21.43 16.62
C SER A 473 -14.73 -22.77 15.97
N ALA A 474 -15.75 -23.55 15.60
CA ALA A 474 -15.59 -24.86 14.98
C ALA A 474 -14.64 -24.83 13.77
N TYR A 475 -14.73 -23.75 12.97
CA TYR A 475 -13.85 -23.50 11.84
C TYR A 475 -12.36 -23.73 12.16
N TYR A 476 -11.82 -23.13 13.24
CA TYR A 476 -10.39 -23.25 13.53
C TYR A 476 -10.00 -24.60 14.13
N ARG A 477 -10.94 -25.36 14.69
CA ARG A 477 -10.65 -26.74 15.13
C ARG A 477 -10.54 -27.69 13.94
N GLU A 478 -11.25 -27.39 12.86
CA GLU A 478 -11.27 -28.20 11.64
C GLU A 478 -10.21 -27.74 10.62
N ALA A 479 -9.92 -26.44 10.54
CA ALA A 479 -9.07 -25.85 9.51
C ALA A 479 -7.55 -26.00 9.76
N ILE A 480 -7.14 -26.26 11.01
CA ILE A 480 -5.74 -26.45 11.40
C ILE A 480 -5.59 -27.72 12.26
N SER A 481 -4.41 -28.36 12.21
CA SER A 481 -4.15 -29.57 12.99
C SER A 481 -4.19 -29.31 14.49
N ASP A 482 -4.49 -30.35 15.29
CA ASP A 482 -4.47 -30.28 16.76
C ASP A 482 -3.18 -29.66 17.29
N ALA A 483 -2.03 -30.04 16.74
CA ALA A 483 -0.73 -29.49 17.13
C ALA A 483 -0.65 -27.98 16.87
N THR A 484 -1.13 -27.52 15.70
CA THR A 484 -1.17 -26.10 15.33
C THR A 484 -2.18 -25.34 16.19
N TYR A 485 -3.32 -25.95 16.49
CA TYR A 485 -4.34 -25.36 17.37
C TYR A 485 -3.81 -25.18 18.81
N ARG A 486 -3.06 -26.16 19.33
CA ARG A 486 -2.36 -26.03 20.63
C ARG A 486 -1.32 -24.91 20.61
N GLN A 487 -0.56 -24.77 19.51
CA GLN A 487 0.40 -23.67 19.35
C GLN A 487 -0.30 -22.30 19.28
N LEU A 488 -1.44 -22.20 18.58
CA LEU A 488 -2.23 -20.98 18.48
C LEU A 488 -2.68 -20.52 19.87
N TRP A 489 -3.23 -21.43 20.67
CA TRP A 489 -3.65 -21.10 22.03
C TRP A 489 -2.48 -20.82 22.98
N THR A 490 -1.33 -21.44 22.76
CA THR A 490 -0.10 -21.09 23.48
C THR A 490 0.37 -19.67 23.16
N GLU A 491 0.32 -19.25 21.89
CA GLU A 491 0.63 -17.88 21.45
C GLU A 491 -0.36 -16.85 22.02
N LEU A 492 -1.65 -17.20 22.05
CA LEU A 492 -2.72 -16.32 22.55
C LEU A 492 -2.79 -16.25 24.09
N ALA A 493 -2.22 -17.21 24.81
CA ALA A 493 -2.23 -17.28 26.27
C ALA A 493 -1.49 -16.11 26.96
N GLY A 494 -0.66 -15.38 26.22
CA GLY A 494 0.05 -14.22 26.75
C GLY A 494 0.89 -14.57 27.98
N ARG A 495 0.52 -14.07 29.16
CA ARG A 495 1.23 -14.34 30.43
C ARG A 495 1.13 -15.79 30.88
N ASP A 496 0.07 -16.49 30.49
CA ASP A 496 -0.19 -17.87 30.87
C ASP A 496 0.56 -18.87 29.97
N ALA A 497 1.28 -18.42 28.93
CA ALA A 497 1.94 -19.29 27.97
C ALA A 497 2.86 -20.34 28.64
N ILE A 498 3.63 -19.96 29.67
CA ILE A 498 4.49 -20.89 30.41
C ILE A 498 3.66 -21.94 31.18
N ALA A 499 2.53 -21.54 31.76
CA ALA A 499 1.65 -22.46 32.48
C ALA A 499 1.00 -23.48 31.50
N VAL A 500 0.61 -23.03 30.31
CA VAL A 500 0.10 -23.89 29.23
C VAL A 500 1.17 -24.87 28.77
N ILE A 501 2.38 -24.39 28.46
CA ILE A 501 3.51 -25.23 28.02
C ILE A 501 3.87 -26.30 29.07
N ARG A 502 3.79 -25.95 30.36
CA ARG A 502 4.08 -26.87 31.47
C ARG A 502 2.91 -27.78 31.85
N GLY A 503 1.80 -27.76 31.10
CA GLY A 503 0.59 -28.54 31.40
C GLY A 503 -0.12 -28.15 32.69
N LYS A 504 0.22 -27.00 33.29
CA LYS A 504 -0.40 -26.48 34.52
C LYS A 504 -1.74 -25.80 34.27
N ARG A 505 -2.06 -25.51 33.00
CA ARG A 505 -3.34 -24.92 32.56
C ARG A 505 -3.75 -25.56 31.23
N SER A 506 -4.99 -26.03 31.15
CA SER A 506 -5.52 -26.58 29.90
C SER A 506 -5.86 -25.45 28.91
N ILE A 507 -5.93 -25.77 27.61
CA ILE A 507 -6.24 -24.81 26.55
C ILE A 507 -7.67 -24.25 26.70
N GLU A 508 -8.60 -25.09 27.14
CA GLU A 508 -9.99 -24.73 27.39
C GLU A 508 -10.07 -23.61 28.43
N ALA A 509 -9.18 -23.66 29.43
CA ALA A 509 -9.08 -22.69 30.50
C ALA A 509 -8.28 -21.42 30.15
N VAL A 510 -7.68 -21.31 28.95
CA VAL A 510 -6.89 -20.12 28.55
C VAL A 510 -7.83 -18.99 28.13
N GLU A 511 -7.90 -17.91 28.89
CA GLU A 511 -8.57 -16.70 28.40
C GLU A 511 -7.70 -16.00 27.37
N ARG A 512 -8.30 -15.63 26.23
CA ARG A 512 -7.60 -14.90 25.18
C ARG A 512 -7.36 -13.47 25.65
N ARG A 513 -6.25 -12.85 25.23
CA ARG A 513 -6.09 -11.38 25.35
C ARG A 513 -7.21 -10.62 24.62
N ASP A 514 -7.80 -9.64 25.31
CA ASP A 514 -8.77 -8.69 24.73
C ASP A 514 -8.11 -7.41 24.22
N ARG A 515 -6.90 -7.56 23.65
CA ARG A 515 -6.10 -6.48 23.06
C ARG A 515 -5.09 -7.01 22.04
N ALA A 516 -4.50 -6.09 21.27
CA ALA A 516 -3.37 -6.38 20.40
C ALA A 516 -2.11 -6.77 21.19
N ARG A 517 -1.15 -7.38 20.50
CA ARG A 517 0.21 -7.60 21.02
C ARG A 517 0.86 -6.25 21.35
N ILE A 518 1.55 -6.21 22.48
CA ILE A 518 2.40 -5.09 22.86
C ILE A 518 3.82 -5.43 22.44
N TYR A 519 4.47 -4.52 21.73
CA TYR A 519 5.83 -4.67 21.26
C TYR A 519 6.81 -3.81 22.07
N PRO A 520 7.93 -4.39 22.55
CA PRO A 520 8.93 -3.67 23.32
C PRO A 520 9.63 -2.57 22.51
N ASP A 521 9.46 -2.57 21.19
CA ASP A 521 10.04 -1.63 20.21
C ASP A 521 8.99 -0.86 19.38
N SER A 522 7.75 -0.79 19.83
CA SER A 522 6.74 0.13 19.25
C SER A 522 7.24 1.58 19.12
N VAL A 523 7.07 2.14 17.92
CA VAL A 523 7.41 3.52 17.51
C VAL A 523 6.23 4.25 16.85
N GLY A 524 5.05 3.64 16.88
CA GLY A 524 3.85 4.18 16.27
C GLY A 524 2.63 3.34 16.58
N ILE A 525 1.46 3.82 16.17
CA ILE A 525 0.17 3.18 16.45
C ILE A 525 -0.74 3.16 15.22
N GLY A 526 -1.75 2.29 15.27
CA GLY A 526 -2.80 2.26 14.25
C GLY A 526 -4.07 1.59 14.76
N HIS A 527 -5.20 1.91 14.14
CA HIS A 527 -6.45 1.21 14.41
C HIS A 527 -7.36 1.27 13.18
N TYR A 528 -7.55 0.12 12.54
CA TYR A 528 -8.53 -0.07 11.49
C TYR A 528 -8.98 -1.53 11.44
N ALA A 529 -10.11 -1.79 10.79
CA ALA A 529 -10.57 -3.16 10.57
C ALA A 529 -9.61 -3.92 9.65
N ILE A 530 -9.59 -5.25 9.77
CA ILE A 530 -8.99 -6.14 8.79
C ILE A 530 -9.98 -6.23 7.62
N ASP A 531 -9.77 -5.36 6.64
CA ASP A 531 -10.65 -5.14 5.48
C ASP A 531 -10.01 -5.68 4.19
N PHE A 532 -10.45 -6.86 3.75
CA PHE A 532 -9.89 -7.53 2.56
C PHE A 532 -10.64 -7.19 1.29
N HIS A 533 -9.84 -7.10 0.23
CA HIS A 533 -10.29 -7.14 -1.15
C HIS A 533 -9.70 -8.38 -1.83
N PRO A 534 -10.38 -9.54 -1.74
CA PRO A 534 -9.88 -10.81 -2.26
C PRO A 534 -9.48 -10.77 -3.74
N CYS A 535 -8.49 -11.57 -4.11
CA CYS A 535 -8.31 -11.89 -5.53
C CYS A 535 -9.44 -12.80 -6.04
N MET A 536 -9.66 -12.81 -7.35
CA MET A 536 -10.64 -13.67 -7.99
C MET A 536 -10.16 -15.13 -8.10
N ALA A 537 -11.12 -16.06 -8.21
CA ALA A 537 -10.83 -17.49 -8.27
C ALA A 537 -10.13 -17.91 -9.59
N SER A 538 -10.36 -17.18 -10.68
CA SER A 538 -9.83 -17.50 -12.01
C SER A 538 -9.33 -16.25 -12.75
N SER A 539 -8.48 -16.49 -13.74
CA SER A 539 -8.08 -15.49 -14.74
C SER A 539 -8.86 -15.73 -16.04
N PRO A 540 -9.31 -14.67 -16.74
CA PRO A 540 -9.19 -13.28 -16.31
C PRO A 540 -10.22 -12.91 -15.23
N PRO A 541 -9.93 -11.95 -14.34
CA PRO A 541 -10.78 -11.66 -13.18
C PRO A 541 -12.12 -11.06 -13.60
N GLU A 542 -12.18 -10.34 -14.73
CA GLU A 542 -13.42 -9.79 -15.27
C GLU A 542 -14.46 -10.84 -15.71
N GLN A 543 -14.05 -12.10 -15.86
CA GLN A 543 -14.95 -13.22 -16.15
C GLN A 543 -15.19 -14.11 -14.92
N ALA A 544 -14.46 -13.87 -13.84
CA ALA A 544 -14.61 -14.65 -12.62
C ALA A 544 -15.88 -14.21 -11.89
N GLN A 545 -16.76 -15.18 -11.60
CA GLN A 545 -18.00 -14.94 -10.85
C GLN A 545 -17.82 -15.10 -9.34
N LYS A 546 -16.64 -15.54 -8.90
CA LYS A 546 -16.36 -15.87 -7.50
C LYS A 546 -14.99 -15.39 -7.09
N GLU A 547 -14.93 -14.89 -5.87
CA GLU A 547 -13.69 -14.65 -5.15
C GLU A 547 -12.98 -15.97 -4.85
N ARG A 548 -11.67 -15.91 -4.63
CA ARG A 548 -10.94 -17.08 -4.16
C ARG A 548 -11.46 -17.52 -2.79
N GLU A 549 -11.76 -18.80 -2.68
CA GLU A 549 -12.33 -19.40 -1.48
C GLU A 549 -11.48 -19.15 -0.23
N GLY A 550 -12.15 -18.88 0.90
CA GLY A 550 -11.53 -18.70 2.22
C GLY A 550 -10.75 -17.39 2.42
N THR A 551 -10.54 -16.57 1.38
CA THR A 551 -9.77 -15.32 1.51
C THR A 551 -10.42 -14.32 2.47
N ARG A 552 -11.75 -14.23 2.48
CA ARG A 552 -12.51 -13.42 3.44
C ARG A 552 -12.51 -13.95 4.88
N GLN A 553 -12.09 -15.20 5.12
CA GLN A 553 -11.98 -15.72 6.49
C GLN A 553 -11.08 -14.81 7.31
N GLY A 554 -11.43 -14.47 8.54
CA GLY A 554 -10.58 -13.57 9.35
C GLY A 554 -10.75 -12.07 9.05
N SER A 555 -11.54 -11.67 8.04
CA SER A 555 -12.00 -10.28 7.91
C SER A 555 -12.77 -9.85 9.15
N GLY A 556 -12.58 -8.62 9.62
CA GLY A 556 -13.35 -8.12 10.74
C GLY A 556 -12.65 -7.07 11.57
N GLN A 557 -13.04 -6.94 12.84
CA GLN A 557 -12.49 -5.93 13.72
C GLN A 557 -11.07 -6.29 14.15
N ALA A 558 -10.21 -5.28 14.25
CA ALA A 558 -8.92 -5.38 14.93
C ALA A 558 -8.97 -4.65 16.27
N TYR A 559 -8.11 -5.02 17.20
CA TYR A 559 -7.77 -4.18 18.35
C TYR A 559 -6.93 -2.99 17.89
N PRO A 560 -6.90 -1.87 18.64
CA PRO A 560 -5.89 -0.85 18.39
C PRO A 560 -4.49 -1.46 18.59
N PHE A 561 -3.60 -1.24 17.62
CA PHE A 561 -2.33 -1.95 17.49
C PHE A 561 -1.14 -1.02 17.39
N GLN A 562 0.06 -1.61 17.47
CA GLN A 562 1.34 -0.92 17.51
C GLN A 562 2.15 -1.17 16.25
N ILE A 563 3.04 -0.24 15.93
CA ILE A 563 4.03 -0.35 14.84
C ILE A 563 5.40 -0.55 15.51
N PRO A 564 5.94 -1.78 15.58
CA PRO A 564 7.29 -2.05 16.06
C PRO A 564 8.36 -1.57 15.08
N LEU A 565 9.47 -1.01 15.58
CA LEU A 565 10.56 -0.48 14.77
C LEU A 565 11.18 -1.55 13.89
N ARG A 566 11.37 -2.78 14.41
CA ARG A 566 11.94 -3.89 13.64
C ARG A 566 11.10 -4.33 12.43
N ALA A 567 9.81 -3.94 12.36
CA ALA A 567 8.99 -4.16 11.17
C ALA A 567 9.29 -3.18 10.02
N THR A 568 10.03 -2.10 10.29
CA THR A 568 10.42 -1.09 9.30
C THR A 568 11.86 -1.28 8.81
N ILE A 569 12.58 -2.25 9.38
CA ILE A 569 14.00 -2.50 9.08
C ILE A 569 14.09 -3.84 8.34
N PRO A 570 14.48 -3.85 7.05
CA PRO A 570 14.67 -5.08 6.31
C PRO A 570 15.89 -5.87 6.81
N GLN A 571 15.95 -7.13 6.40
CA GLN A 571 17.18 -7.91 6.49
C GLN A 571 18.20 -7.41 5.46
N GLU A 572 19.47 -7.75 5.68
CA GLU A 572 20.60 -7.56 4.76
C GLU A 572 21.06 -6.11 4.52
N LEU A 573 20.18 -5.11 4.55
CA LEU A 573 20.52 -3.71 4.31
C LEU A 573 20.39 -2.86 5.58
N ASP A 574 21.51 -2.35 6.08
CA ASP A 574 21.57 -1.67 7.37
C ASP A 574 21.21 -0.17 7.30
N ASN A 575 21.17 0.41 6.10
CA ASN A 575 20.78 1.81 5.87
C ASN A 575 19.51 1.98 4.99
N LEU A 576 18.77 0.88 4.76
CA LEU A 576 17.44 0.91 4.17
C LEU A 576 16.39 0.86 5.28
N LEU A 577 15.40 1.73 5.22
CA LEU A 577 14.17 1.66 6.01
C LEU A 577 12.98 1.49 5.07
N VAL A 578 11.93 0.83 5.55
CA VAL A 578 10.70 0.62 4.79
C VAL A 578 9.54 1.25 5.54
N ALA A 579 8.77 2.04 4.82
CA ALA A 579 7.60 2.75 5.31
C ALA A 579 6.34 2.34 4.53
N GLY A 580 5.17 2.71 5.06
CA GLY A 580 3.88 2.46 4.39
C GLY A 580 3.52 0.97 4.30
N LYS A 581 3.03 0.54 3.14
CA LYS A 581 2.42 -0.80 2.93
C LYS A 581 3.42 -1.95 2.96
N SER A 582 4.71 -1.65 2.80
CA SER A 582 5.75 -2.66 2.62
C SER A 582 6.44 -3.09 3.92
N ILE A 583 6.02 -2.57 5.07
CA ILE A 583 6.53 -3.02 6.38
C ILE A 583 6.21 -4.50 6.64
N ALA A 584 6.89 -5.08 7.63
CA ALA A 584 6.81 -6.50 7.96
C ALA A 584 5.46 -6.89 8.58
N THR A 585 4.49 -7.17 7.73
CA THR A 585 3.14 -7.61 8.06
C THR A 585 2.80 -8.89 7.30
N SER A 586 1.94 -9.74 7.86
CA SER A 586 1.30 -10.80 7.10
C SER A 586 0.29 -10.19 6.11
N HIS A 587 -0.15 -10.97 5.12
CA HIS A 587 -1.22 -10.61 4.19
C HIS A 587 -2.44 -10.06 4.93
N ARG A 588 -2.79 -10.69 6.05
CA ARG A 588 -3.95 -10.28 6.82
C ARG A 588 -3.72 -9.05 7.67
N ALA A 589 -2.60 -8.97 8.38
CA ALA A 589 -2.27 -7.77 9.13
C ALA A 589 -2.18 -6.55 8.19
N ALA A 590 -1.61 -6.72 6.99
CA ALA A 590 -1.45 -5.65 6.01
C ALA A 590 -2.78 -4.96 5.64
N ALA A 591 -3.89 -5.70 5.59
CA ALA A 591 -5.22 -5.15 5.32
C ALA A 591 -5.67 -4.07 6.33
N ALA A 592 -5.18 -4.14 7.58
CA ALA A 592 -5.43 -3.11 8.59
C ALA A 592 -4.33 -2.03 8.64
N TYR A 593 -3.08 -2.36 8.29
CA TYR A 593 -1.94 -1.42 8.36
C TYR A 593 -1.83 -0.48 7.14
N ARG A 594 -2.49 -0.79 6.03
CA ARG A 594 -2.42 -0.03 4.76
C ARG A 594 -3.13 1.33 4.74
N VAL A 595 -3.82 1.71 5.82
CA VAL A 595 -4.77 2.83 5.83
C VAL A 595 -4.09 4.17 6.11
N HIS A 596 -4.69 5.28 5.67
CA HIS A 596 -4.07 6.62 5.61
C HIS A 596 -3.34 7.05 6.88
N SER A 597 -4.00 6.96 8.04
CA SER A 597 -3.42 7.38 9.32
C SER A 597 -2.30 6.46 9.80
N ILE A 598 -2.38 5.16 9.50
CA ILE A 598 -1.33 4.19 9.83
C ILE A 598 -0.11 4.39 8.93
N GLU A 599 -0.29 4.59 7.62
CA GLU A 599 0.82 4.92 6.73
C GLU A 599 1.55 6.19 7.17
N TRP A 600 0.82 7.23 7.58
CA TRP A 600 1.44 8.42 8.17
C TRP A 600 2.20 8.08 9.45
N SER A 601 1.62 7.27 10.34
CA SER A 601 2.28 6.87 11.59
C SER A 601 3.58 6.09 11.34
N VAL A 602 3.61 5.20 10.35
CA VAL A 602 4.83 4.49 9.95
C VAL A 602 5.87 5.49 9.42
N GLY A 603 5.48 6.38 8.52
CA GLY A 603 6.40 7.37 7.96
C GLY A 603 6.94 8.34 9.00
N ALA A 604 6.11 8.80 9.94
CA ALA A 604 6.56 9.67 11.03
C ALA A 604 7.58 8.95 11.94
N ALA A 605 7.37 7.66 12.20
CA ALA A 605 8.32 6.82 12.93
C ALA A 605 9.65 6.70 12.18
N VAL A 606 9.61 6.35 10.89
CA VAL A 606 10.79 6.16 10.03
C VAL A 606 11.57 7.46 9.85
N GLY A 607 10.91 8.59 9.58
CA GLY A 607 11.56 9.90 9.46
C GLY A 607 12.24 10.35 10.74
N THR A 608 11.59 10.14 11.89
CA THR A 608 12.19 10.45 13.21
C THR A 608 13.36 9.52 13.51
N ALA A 609 13.23 8.22 13.22
CA ALA A 609 14.27 7.23 13.43
C ALA A 609 15.51 7.49 12.56
N ALA A 610 15.33 7.82 11.28
CA ALA A 610 16.42 8.19 10.38
C ALA A 610 17.17 9.44 10.89
N ALA A 611 16.44 10.49 11.26
CA ALA A 611 17.06 11.70 11.82
C ALA A 611 17.79 11.41 13.15
N PHE A 612 17.20 10.61 14.03
CA PHE A 612 17.81 10.19 15.30
C PHE A 612 19.09 9.39 15.07
N ALA A 613 19.05 8.43 14.16
CA ALA A 613 20.16 7.57 13.82
C ALA A 613 21.35 8.38 13.24
N LEU A 614 21.07 9.38 12.40
CA LEU A 614 22.08 10.31 11.89
C LEU A 614 22.74 11.14 13.00
N GLU A 615 21.95 11.64 13.95
CA GLU A 615 22.44 12.51 15.04
C GLU A 615 23.26 11.75 16.08
N ASN A 616 22.91 10.49 16.34
CA ASN A 616 23.54 9.68 17.38
C ASN A 616 24.62 8.72 16.84
N GLY A 617 24.89 8.74 15.53
CA GLY A 617 25.90 7.88 14.91
C GLY A 617 25.57 6.38 15.02
N VAL A 618 24.29 6.03 15.10
CA VAL A 618 23.83 4.62 15.18
C VAL A 618 23.08 4.22 13.93
N ARG A 619 23.02 2.92 13.66
CA ARG A 619 22.21 2.31 12.63
C ARG A 619 20.85 1.90 13.20
N PRO A 620 19.76 1.94 12.42
CA PRO A 620 18.44 1.60 12.92
C PRO A 620 18.33 0.20 13.53
N TYR A 621 19.07 -0.80 13.01
CA TYR A 621 19.02 -2.15 13.58
C TYR A 621 19.62 -2.24 14.98
N GLN A 622 20.56 -1.34 15.35
CA GLN A 622 21.18 -1.28 16.68
C GLN A 622 20.24 -0.73 17.75
N LEU A 623 19.01 -0.39 17.37
CA LEU A 623 17.95 0.02 18.30
C LEU A 623 17.07 -1.17 18.69
N VAL A 624 17.29 -2.34 18.09
CA VAL A 624 16.41 -3.51 18.21
C VAL A 624 17.15 -4.85 18.23
N ASP A 625 18.49 -4.86 18.27
CA ASP A 625 19.31 -6.06 18.17
C ASP A 625 19.37 -6.87 19.47
N ASP A 626 19.23 -6.24 20.64
CA ASP A 626 19.24 -6.94 21.94
C ASP A 626 17.83 -7.16 22.54
N LEU A 627 16.76 -6.99 21.76
CA LEU A 627 15.40 -7.25 22.22
C LEU A 627 15.24 -8.69 22.75
N PRO A 628 14.54 -8.90 23.89
CA PRO A 628 13.69 -7.95 24.61
C PRO A 628 14.40 -7.17 25.73
N GLN A 629 15.73 -7.17 25.80
CA GLN A 629 16.46 -6.40 26.81
C GLN A 629 16.21 -4.90 26.63
N PRO A 630 16.33 -4.09 27.71
CA PRO A 630 16.18 -2.65 27.61
C PRO A 630 17.25 -2.04 26.69
N GLU A 631 16.79 -1.33 25.67
CA GLU A 631 17.62 -0.60 24.69
C GLU A 631 17.59 0.91 25.00
N PRO A 632 18.65 1.50 25.61
CA PRO A 632 18.61 2.90 26.03
C PRO A 632 18.36 3.89 24.87
N GLN A 633 18.92 3.59 23.70
CA GLN A 633 18.76 4.42 22.50
C GLN A 633 17.35 4.32 21.90
N LEU A 634 16.74 3.14 21.92
CA LEU A 634 15.33 2.97 21.55
C LEU A 634 14.40 3.76 22.48
N GLN A 635 14.69 3.78 23.78
CA GLN A 635 13.91 4.60 24.73
C GLN A 635 14.10 6.10 24.47
N ALA A 636 15.30 6.53 24.08
CA ALA A 636 15.56 7.91 23.67
C ALA A 636 14.79 8.28 22.39
N LEU A 637 14.77 7.40 21.39
CA LEU A 637 13.95 7.57 20.18
C LEU A 637 12.46 7.70 20.51
N ARG A 638 11.93 6.85 21.40
CA ARG A 638 10.52 6.95 21.85
C ARG A 638 10.20 8.27 22.53
N ARG A 639 11.05 8.73 23.44
CA ARG A 639 10.89 10.05 24.07
C ARG A 639 10.88 11.17 23.03
N ARG A 640 11.71 11.07 21.98
CA ARG A 640 11.70 12.02 20.86
C ARG A 640 10.39 11.97 20.06
N LEU A 641 9.88 10.78 19.77
CA LEU A 641 8.58 10.60 19.08
C LEU A 641 7.45 11.24 19.90
N GLU A 642 7.40 10.98 21.21
CA GLU A 642 6.42 11.57 22.12
C GLU A 642 6.55 13.09 22.23
N ALA A 643 7.79 13.61 22.33
CA ALA A 643 8.06 15.05 22.30
C ALA A 643 7.63 15.70 20.97
N ASN A 644 7.78 14.97 19.87
CA ASN A 644 7.24 15.35 18.56
C ASN A 644 5.72 15.23 18.47
N ARG A 645 5.02 14.75 19.51
CA ARG A 645 3.58 14.42 19.50
C ARG A 645 3.22 13.38 18.43
N ASN A 646 4.10 12.39 18.27
CA ASN A 646 3.86 11.18 17.48
C ASN A 646 3.61 10.02 18.46
N PRO A 647 2.35 9.58 18.63
CA PRO A 647 2.02 8.57 19.63
C PRO A 647 2.69 7.23 19.34
N VAL A 648 3.39 6.69 20.33
CA VAL A 648 3.97 5.33 20.28
C VAL A 648 3.11 4.30 21.02
N PHE A 649 2.15 4.76 21.84
CA PHE A 649 1.17 3.94 22.54
C PHE A 649 -0.21 4.59 22.49
N PHE A 650 -1.28 3.78 22.51
CA PHE A 650 -2.61 4.31 22.81
C PHE A 650 -2.72 4.61 24.32
N PRO A 651 -3.53 5.60 24.73
CA PRO A 651 -3.77 5.89 26.14
C PRO A 651 -4.24 4.65 26.94
N GLY A 652 -3.61 4.40 28.09
CA GLY A 652 -3.94 3.26 28.95
C GLY A 652 -3.30 1.93 28.51
N THR A 653 -2.36 1.95 27.56
CA THR A 653 -1.58 0.76 27.21
C THR A 653 -0.73 0.30 28.38
N SER A 654 -0.94 -0.94 28.82
CA SER A 654 -0.13 -1.58 29.85
C SER A 654 -0.12 -3.08 29.62
N ILE A 655 1.00 -3.74 29.93
CA ILE A 655 1.06 -5.21 29.94
C ILE A 655 0.10 -5.83 30.96
N PHE A 656 -0.38 -5.06 31.94
CA PHE A 656 -1.35 -5.47 32.96
C PHE A 656 -2.80 -5.19 32.54
N ASN A 657 -3.01 -4.26 31.58
CA ASN A 657 -4.33 -3.97 31.06
C ASN A 657 -4.64 -4.90 29.88
N GLN A 658 -5.50 -5.91 30.10
CA GLN A 658 -5.89 -6.87 29.06
C GLN A 658 -7.19 -6.50 28.34
N ASP A 659 -8.03 -5.59 28.88
CA ASP A 659 -9.35 -5.28 28.33
C ASP A 659 -9.34 -3.99 27.51
N TRP A 660 -9.39 -4.13 26.19
CA TRP A 660 -9.59 -3.03 25.25
C TRP A 660 -10.89 -3.19 24.47
N SER A 661 -11.83 -4.00 24.97
CA SER A 661 -13.13 -4.25 24.35
C SER A 661 -13.93 -2.95 24.14
N LYS A 662 -13.71 -1.94 24.99
CA LYS A 662 -14.33 -0.60 24.96
C LYS A 662 -13.67 0.36 23.96
N TRP A 663 -12.46 0.08 23.48
CA TRP A 663 -11.89 0.79 22.34
C TRP A 663 -12.54 0.24 21.07
N ARG A 664 -13.77 0.66 20.80
CA ARG A 664 -14.49 0.29 19.58
C ARG A 664 -14.24 1.29 18.48
#